data_AF-A0A959KGT5-F1
#
_entry.id   AF-A0A959KGT5-F1
#
_cell.length_a   1.000
_cell.length_b   1.000
_cell.length_c   1.000
_cell.angle_alpha   90.00
_cell.angle_beta   90.00
_cell.angle_gamma   90.00
#
_symmetry.space_group_name_H-M   'P 1'
#
loop_
_entity.id
_entity.type
_entity.pdbx_description
1 polymer ?
#
loop_
_entity_poly.entity_id
_entity_poly.type
_entity_poly.pdbx_seq_one_letter_code
_entity_poly.pdbx_strand_id
1 'polypeptide(L)'
;MPLKETLEQLLLLTDQLAPQELERSSFFADFQKLNASVSSADLQAASTPRFSFEKTEFRTRRTLSEKDLKRLGRVAEKMQEAERPAYRIFRREVPLAQSLAPGSQPDWAVGLAPERSFGPFTGRDGRKFWYDFFPIIQLMPLYLPGQSDPALLFYVSSLQRKISVGLPSANQVIQLFQGAKYNLAGSSIWIRADLLANGPSTKDYVGLKIGGGTITLSKKPQNIAGKLTIPAGATCTVDLKLKQDAPPTPSAGNYARDVKDATLELPKTFAFHFTAAAKQIDAVGDANWNLYGQKTDFTYQGASPGIHISQLKTVFIPLQATKPAFQVKKSKSYFAQAAGKTQIQQSAWALPTSQIDVNLPTPAPGIGGLAIVAGEGLSLNWRGLRDGPIHLPQPWIILYPGLLTIADLQAGNLYANQRFLMWKDDDSVYRSSVELQFTDSFPLFYLAGSQGAEIVFAETNAESRQDRPVDVAGRAMEVKTKKSLFVLSYTETLQLVYLYDDNILVDNLDPNVPLPQQFPKPKSLAIRNALFTTTPVNGFLLFAELLDEEMIDQGHLLLVFGLYGILPSLPDPYAANIGLFRTANDRGVKSRYLALMLVCYIPWTHSTDEETADNVHTNFFILPLGLGGKNLLASGDNAQAAPDIATPGATTFASSSRQKPLEPEWDRLFWRFYIEQFALLDVSTNADWMGVSFAWFNSRRVSDNDYVFYQIYGAQDTDDQTQALFPLQVQGMDLIAQAKFVRAFTVPQISWEPLYNLTEPDLPGQDPPDGFNFYPNDGGPTRLFNDNPKPVPIAPLPKIDELLDYYHNIQGPNGFTGALFTLPYGLKAFAEFNKHHPDWADVGLGLNQAS
;
A
#
# COMPACT_ATOMS: atom_id res chain seq x y z
N MET A 1 9.20 23.61 2.01
CA MET A 1 8.04 22.98 1.43
C MET A 1 7.02 24.08 1.23
N PRO A 2 6.56 24.32 -0.02
CA PRO A 2 5.44 25.20 -0.29
C PRO A 2 4.20 24.68 0.46
N LEU A 3 3.41 25.58 1.05
CA LEU A 3 2.15 25.26 1.76
C LEU A 3 1.26 24.25 1.00
N LYS A 4 1.27 24.35 -0.34
CA LYS A 4 0.54 23.47 -1.25
C LYS A 4 0.96 22.01 -1.12
N GLU A 5 2.26 21.71 -1.07
CA GLU A 5 2.72 20.32 -0.99
C GLU A 5 2.43 19.71 0.39
N THR A 6 2.58 20.48 1.48
CA THR A 6 2.21 20.03 2.83
C THR A 6 0.72 19.70 2.91
N LEU A 7 -0.13 20.56 2.33
CA LEU A 7 -1.56 20.32 2.24
C LEU A 7 -1.87 19.05 1.43
N GLU A 8 -1.18 18.82 0.31
CA GLU A 8 -1.33 17.60 -0.49
C GLU A 8 -0.97 16.33 0.30
N GLN A 9 0.12 16.33 1.08
CA GLN A 9 0.49 15.17 1.91
C GLN A 9 -0.52 14.92 3.03
N LEU A 10 -1.00 15.98 3.69
CA LEU A 10 -2.05 15.84 4.71
C LEU A 10 -3.35 15.33 4.11
N LEU A 11 -3.72 15.77 2.91
CA LEU A 11 -4.87 15.25 2.18
C LEU A 11 -4.72 13.73 1.93
N LEU A 12 -3.57 13.28 1.42
CA LEU A 12 -3.29 11.86 1.20
C LEU A 12 -3.39 11.04 2.49
N LEU A 13 -2.87 11.58 3.59
CA LEU A 13 -2.94 10.92 4.89
C LEU A 13 -4.39 10.81 5.39
N THR A 14 -5.18 11.89 5.29
CA THR A 14 -6.61 11.85 5.67
C THR A 14 -7.46 10.95 4.78
N ASP A 15 -7.05 10.75 3.52
CA ASP A 15 -7.78 9.89 2.57
C ASP A 15 -7.69 8.41 2.96
N GLN A 16 -6.65 8.00 3.68
CA GLN A 16 -6.48 6.63 4.18
C GLN A 16 -7.33 6.32 5.41
N LEU A 17 -7.83 7.35 6.11
CA LEU A 17 -8.56 7.19 7.36
C LEU A 17 -10.06 6.97 7.12
N ALA A 18 -10.68 6.21 8.01
CA ALA A 18 -12.11 6.00 8.05
C ALA A 18 -12.85 7.33 8.31
N PRO A 19 -14.05 7.54 7.73
CA PRO A 19 -14.78 8.80 7.85
C PRO A 19 -14.99 9.29 9.29
N GLN A 20 -15.23 8.39 10.23
CA GLN A 20 -15.49 8.73 11.62
C GLN A 20 -14.27 9.35 12.32
N GLU A 21 -13.05 9.00 11.91
CA GLU A 21 -11.82 9.52 12.52
C GLU A 21 -11.60 11.01 12.24
N LEU A 22 -12.02 11.47 11.06
CA LEU A 22 -11.94 12.87 10.67
C LEU A 22 -12.98 13.72 11.42
N GLU A 23 -14.15 13.14 11.71
CA GLU A 23 -15.24 13.79 12.43
C GLU A 23 -14.94 13.94 13.93
N ARG A 24 -14.25 12.96 14.52
CA ARG A 24 -13.88 12.93 15.95
C ARG A 24 -12.98 14.08 16.42
N SER A 25 -12.47 14.93 15.53
CA SER A 25 -11.59 16.09 15.79
C SER A 25 -10.22 15.78 16.42
N SER A 26 -10.03 14.57 16.98
CA SER A 26 -8.79 14.09 17.61
C SER A 26 -7.62 14.10 16.63
N PHE A 27 -7.79 13.56 15.43
CA PHE A 27 -6.74 13.51 14.42
C PHE A 27 -6.13 14.89 14.15
N PHE A 28 -6.97 15.89 13.80
CA PHE A 28 -6.50 17.24 13.52
C PHE A 28 -5.93 17.93 14.76
N ALA A 29 -6.52 17.71 15.93
CA ALA A 29 -6.02 18.28 17.18
C ALA A 29 -4.63 17.73 17.54
N ASP A 30 -4.41 16.43 17.35
CA ASP A 30 -3.14 15.77 17.62
C ASP A 30 -2.05 16.21 16.63
N PHE A 31 -2.36 16.28 15.33
CA PHE A 31 -1.42 16.81 14.35
C PHE A 31 -1.12 18.31 14.53
N GLN A 32 -2.08 19.11 15.02
CA GLN A 32 -1.83 20.52 15.35
C GLN A 32 -0.83 20.72 16.49
N LYS A 33 -0.67 19.73 17.39
CA LYS A 33 0.32 19.81 18.48
C LYS A 33 1.78 19.76 17.98
N LEU A 34 2.00 19.48 16.70
CA LEU A 34 3.33 19.27 16.12
C LEU A 34 4.09 20.55 15.75
N ASN A 35 3.48 21.75 15.87
CA ASN A 35 4.13 23.06 15.76
C ASN A 35 5.34 23.13 14.77
N ALA A 36 5.11 22.95 13.46
CA ALA A 36 6.11 23.12 12.39
C ALA A 36 7.37 22.21 12.43
N SER A 37 7.39 21.13 13.19
CA SER A 37 8.65 20.46 13.57
C SER A 37 9.04 19.22 12.76
N VAL A 38 8.44 18.98 11.60
CA VAL A 38 8.50 17.69 10.88
C VAL A 38 9.07 17.87 9.46
N SER A 39 9.87 16.89 9.02
CA SER A 39 10.40 16.81 7.65
C SER A 39 9.31 16.48 6.62
N SER A 40 9.35 17.15 5.46
CA SER A 40 8.48 16.87 4.31
C SER A 40 8.62 15.44 3.80
N ALA A 41 9.83 14.90 3.79
CA ALA A 41 10.12 13.53 3.38
C ALA A 41 9.52 12.50 4.34
N ASP A 42 9.55 12.76 5.66
CA ASP A 42 8.96 11.85 6.64
C ASP A 42 7.42 11.91 6.58
N LEU A 43 6.83 13.08 6.34
CA LEU A 43 5.38 13.22 6.13
C LEU A 43 4.92 12.52 4.83
N GLN A 44 5.71 12.62 3.77
CA GLN A 44 5.48 11.87 2.53
C GLN A 44 5.61 10.36 2.74
N ALA A 45 6.63 9.90 3.49
CA ALA A 45 6.80 8.49 3.80
C ALA A 45 5.61 7.95 4.62
N ALA A 46 5.13 8.72 5.61
CA ALA A 46 4.00 8.33 6.46
C ALA A 46 2.65 8.32 5.72
N SER A 47 2.51 9.07 4.63
CA SER A 47 1.32 9.08 3.77
C SER A 47 1.44 8.15 2.56
N THR A 48 2.62 7.57 2.31
CA THR A 48 2.84 6.71 1.15
C THR A 48 2.07 5.39 1.32
N PRO A 49 1.21 5.03 0.36
CA PRO A 49 0.49 3.77 0.43
C PRO A 49 1.43 2.56 0.41
N ARG A 50 1.21 1.59 1.30
CA ARG A 50 2.04 0.38 1.41
C ARG A 50 1.65 -0.63 0.32
N PHE A 51 0.36 -0.84 0.15
CA PHE A 51 -0.17 -1.74 -0.87
C PHE A 51 -0.63 -1.02 -2.13
N SER A 52 -0.68 -1.74 -3.25
CA SER A 52 -1.15 -1.20 -4.54
C SER A 52 -2.64 -0.85 -4.52
N PHE A 53 -3.47 -1.64 -3.84
CA PHE A 53 -4.92 -1.40 -3.73
C PHE A 53 -5.24 -0.09 -3.00
N GLU A 54 -4.42 0.32 -2.04
CA GLU A 54 -4.57 1.59 -1.33
C GLU A 54 -4.53 2.81 -2.27
N LYS A 55 -4.00 2.66 -3.49
CA LYS A 55 -3.84 3.75 -4.47
C LYS A 55 -5.07 4.01 -5.34
N THR A 56 -6.17 3.27 -5.19
CA THR A 56 -7.22 3.21 -6.22
C THR A 56 -8.62 3.46 -5.70
N GLU A 57 -9.18 2.55 -4.90
CA GLU A 57 -10.53 2.72 -4.35
C GLU A 57 -10.59 3.92 -3.39
N PHE A 58 -9.52 4.14 -2.63
CA PHE A 58 -9.43 5.29 -1.73
C PHE A 58 -9.10 6.61 -2.43
N ARG A 59 -8.74 6.60 -3.72
CA ARG A 59 -8.34 7.80 -4.48
C ARG A 59 -9.48 8.53 -5.18
N THR A 60 -10.73 8.07 -5.12
CA THR A 60 -11.83 9.02 -5.26
C THR A 60 -11.68 9.96 -4.07
N ARG A 61 -10.88 11.03 -4.24
CA ARG A 61 -10.60 12.00 -3.19
C ARG A 61 -11.94 12.33 -2.59
N ARG A 62 -12.18 11.87 -1.36
CA ARG A 62 -13.41 12.22 -0.67
C ARG A 62 -13.50 13.73 -0.76
N THR A 63 -14.61 14.25 -1.25
CA THR A 63 -14.86 15.69 -1.19
C THR A 63 -14.97 16.01 0.29
N LEU A 64 -13.85 16.40 0.89
CA LEU A 64 -13.81 16.79 2.30
C LEU A 64 -14.76 17.98 2.47
N SER A 65 -15.47 18.00 3.60
CA SER A 65 -16.33 19.13 3.90
C SER A 65 -15.50 20.43 3.89
N GLU A 66 -16.09 21.57 3.54
CA GLU A 66 -15.38 22.86 3.60
C GLU A 66 -14.77 23.11 4.99
N LYS A 67 -15.44 22.62 6.04
CA LYS A 67 -14.98 22.70 7.42
C LYS A 67 -13.67 21.93 7.62
N ASP A 68 -13.54 20.74 7.05
CA ASP A 68 -12.35 19.91 7.17
C ASP A 68 -11.21 20.43 6.28
N LEU A 69 -11.51 20.93 5.08
CA LEU A 69 -10.54 21.64 4.25
C LEU A 69 -9.97 22.88 4.96
N LYS A 70 -10.82 23.68 5.62
CA LYS A 70 -10.39 24.82 6.45
C LYS A 70 -9.59 24.39 7.68
N ARG A 71 -9.85 23.20 8.24
CA ARG A 71 -9.04 22.64 9.35
C ARG A 71 -7.66 22.19 8.85
N LEU A 72 -7.62 21.48 7.73
CA LEU A 72 -6.39 21.04 7.05
C LEU A 72 -5.53 22.22 6.64
N GLY A 73 -6.11 23.26 6.03
CA GLY A 73 -5.41 24.49 5.69
C GLY A 73 -4.72 25.12 6.90
N ARG A 74 -5.41 25.22 8.03
CA ARG A 74 -4.83 25.71 9.29
C ARG A 74 -3.73 24.81 9.86
N VAL A 75 -3.83 23.49 9.69
CA VAL A 75 -2.77 22.55 10.10
C VAL A 75 -1.54 22.75 9.20
N ALA A 76 -1.74 22.81 7.89
CA ALA A 76 -0.68 23.04 6.91
C ALA A 76 0.02 24.39 7.12
N GLU A 77 -0.73 25.46 7.40
CA GLU A 77 -0.18 26.79 7.71
C GLU A 77 0.69 26.79 8.97
N LYS A 78 0.31 26.00 9.98
CA LYS A 78 1.11 25.81 11.20
C LYS A 78 2.29 24.85 11.00
N MET A 79 2.27 24.03 9.96
CA MET A 79 3.33 23.10 9.57
C MET A 79 4.27 23.73 8.53
N GLN A 80 4.73 24.97 8.77
CA GLN A 80 5.79 25.54 7.94
C GLN A 80 7.06 24.67 8.02
N GLU A 81 7.78 24.54 6.92
CA GLU A 81 9.04 23.80 6.90
C GLU A 81 10.05 24.45 7.87
N ALA A 82 10.39 23.76 8.94
CA ALA A 82 11.54 24.13 9.73
C ALA A 82 12.81 23.78 8.96
N GLU A 83 13.76 24.74 8.83
CA GLU A 83 15.10 24.47 8.28
C GLU A 83 15.80 23.29 8.99
N ARG A 84 15.40 23.01 10.24
CA ARG A 84 15.79 21.81 11.00
C ARG A 84 14.57 21.22 11.68
N PRO A 85 14.07 20.05 11.23
CA PRO A 85 12.98 19.37 11.91
C PRO A 85 13.42 18.97 13.33
N ALA A 86 12.48 19.00 14.28
CA ALA A 86 12.71 18.51 15.63
C ALA A 86 12.35 17.03 15.76
N TYR A 87 11.48 16.51 14.89
CA TYR A 87 11.01 15.14 14.91
C TYR A 87 11.08 14.46 13.54
N ARG A 88 11.34 13.16 13.58
CA ARG A 88 11.03 12.20 12.51
C ARG A 88 9.71 11.50 12.82
N ILE A 89 8.95 11.17 11.77
CA ILE A 89 7.65 10.48 11.89
C ILE A 89 7.73 9.09 11.30
N PHE A 90 7.04 8.15 11.91
CA PHE A 90 6.74 6.83 11.34
C PHE A 90 5.26 6.47 11.48
N ARG A 91 4.67 5.85 10.45
CA ARG A 91 3.34 5.25 10.51
C ARG A 91 3.47 3.78 10.92
N ARG A 92 3.05 3.47 12.13
CA ARG A 92 3.02 2.12 12.71
C ARG A 92 1.65 1.47 12.51
N GLU A 93 1.65 0.17 12.25
CA GLU A 93 0.44 -0.62 11.90
C GLU A 93 0.07 -1.67 12.98
N VAL A 94 0.85 -1.76 14.07
CA VAL A 94 0.60 -2.70 15.19
C VAL A 94 0.78 -2.00 16.55
N PRO A 95 0.10 -2.44 17.63
CA PRO A 95 0.03 -1.69 18.89
C PRO A 95 1.29 -1.77 19.76
N LEU A 96 2.25 -2.63 19.44
CA LEU A 96 3.59 -2.62 20.04
C LEU A 96 4.61 -2.05 19.05
N ALA A 97 5.58 -1.26 19.53
CA ALA A 97 6.70 -0.76 18.72
C ALA A 97 7.94 -1.66 18.95
N GLN A 98 8.26 -2.51 17.97
CA GLN A 98 9.38 -3.44 17.97
C GLN A 98 9.74 -3.84 16.53
N SER A 99 11.01 -3.70 16.15
CA SER A 99 11.50 -3.88 14.78
C SER A 99 11.36 -5.28 14.19
N LEU A 100 11.08 -6.29 15.02
CA LEU A 100 10.84 -7.67 14.59
C LEU A 100 9.42 -7.86 14.05
N ALA A 101 8.48 -7.01 14.44
CA ALA A 101 7.13 -7.03 13.89
C ALA A 101 7.05 -6.15 12.63
N PRO A 102 6.56 -6.64 11.48
CA PRO A 102 6.42 -5.83 10.28
C PRO A 102 5.49 -4.63 10.49
N GLY A 103 5.85 -3.48 9.93
CA GLY A 103 5.07 -2.24 10.08
C GLY A 103 5.08 -1.67 11.51
N SER A 104 5.94 -2.19 12.41
CA SER A 104 5.98 -1.78 13.81
C SER A 104 6.99 -0.66 14.10
N GLN A 105 8.18 -0.72 13.52
CA GLN A 105 9.22 0.31 13.66
C GLN A 105 10.02 0.43 12.34
N PRO A 106 10.56 1.62 12.03
CA PRO A 106 11.45 1.80 10.90
C PRO A 106 12.87 1.34 11.22
N ASP A 107 13.63 0.97 10.19
CA ASP A 107 15.02 0.50 10.33
C ASP A 107 15.96 1.53 10.99
N TRP A 108 15.63 2.83 10.91
CA TRP A 108 16.42 3.91 11.50
C TRP A 108 16.10 4.18 12.98
N ALA A 109 15.09 3.53 13.58
CA ALA A 109 14.69 3.70 14.98
C ALA A 109 14.60 2.39 15.77
N VAL A 110 15.36 1.35 15.36
CA VAL A 110 15.28 0.02 15.98
C VAL A 110 15.59 0.11 17.49
N GLY A 111 14.65 -0.38 18.29
CA GLY A 111 14.74 -0.39 19.75
C GLY A 111 14.46 0.96 20.42
N LEU A 112 14.24 2.04 19.66
CA LEU A 112 13.94 3.36 20.20
C LEU A 112 12.44 3.46 20.50
N ALA A 113 12.09 3.83 21.72
CA ALA A 113 10.71 4.17 22.04
C ALA A 113 10.37 5.56 21.46
N PRO A 114 9.20 5.73 20.83
CA PRO A 114 8.76 7.06 20.40
C PRO A 114 8.57 7.97 21.61
N GLU A 115 8.86 9.26 21.45
CA GLU A 115 8.56 10.25 22.50
C GLU A 115 7.05 10.46 22.63
N ARG A 116 6.35 10.39 21.49
CA ARG A 116 4.90 10.52 21.39
C ARG A 116 4.37 9.59 20.32
N SER A 117 3.18 9.06 20.56
CA SER A 117 2.42 8.27 19.60
C SER A 117 0.98 8.77 19.58
N PHE A 118 0.44 9.01 18.39
CA PHE A 118 -0.99 9.34 18.20
C PHE A 118 -1.71 8.17 17.54
N GLY A 119 -2.95 7.93 17.95
CA GLY A 119 -3.76 6.79 17.51
C GLY A 119 -4.10 5.82 18.65
N PRO A 120 -4.69 4.65 18.34
CA PRO A 120 -4.94 4.14 16.99
C PRO A 120 -5.97 4.99 16.23
N PHE A 121 -5.72 5.23 14.94
CA PHE A 121 -6.71 5.69 13.98
C PHE A 121 -7.12 4.52 13.09
N THR A 122 -8.40 4.41 12.79
CA THR A 122 -8.91 3.36 11.91
C THR A 122 -8.76 3.76 10.44
N GLY A 123 -8.09 2.92 9.65
CA GLY A 123 -8.00 3.05 8.20
C GLY A 123 -9.30 2.63 7.50
N ARG A 124 -9.49 3.02 6.24
CA ARG A 124 -10.67 2.60 5.46
C ARG A 124 -10.72 1.09 5.16
N ASP A 125 -9.58 0.43 5.26
CA ASP A 125 -9.40 -1.02 5.12
C ASP A 125 -9.35 -1.75 6.48
N GLY A 126 -9.74 -1.07 7.57
CA GLY A 126 -9.83 -1.63 8.92
C GLY A 126 -8.53 -1.71 9.70
N ARG A 127 -7.38 -1.50 9.06
CA ARG A 127 -6.09 -1.47 9.76
C ARG A 127 -6.05 -0.33 10.77
N LYS A 128 -5.30 -0.51 11.85
CA LYS A 128 -5.09 0.52 12.87
C LYS A 128 -3.74 1.19 12.63
N PHE A 129 -3.74 2.52 12.62
CA PHE A 129 -2.55 3.32 12.41
C PHE A 129 -2.17 4.11 13.65
N TRP A 130 -0.88 4.09 13.98
CA TRP A 130 -0.25 4.97 14.95
C TRP A 130 0.76 5.86 14.24
N TYR A 131 0.84 7.13 14.63
CA TYR A 131 1.89 8.03 14.16
C TYR A 131 2.87 8.26 15.30
N ASP A 132 4.06 7.73 15.14
CA ASP A 132 5.13 7.72 16.13
C ASP A 132 6.14 8.84 15.84
N PHE A 133 6.51 9.60 16.87
CA PHE A 133 7.38 10.77 16.79
C PHE A 133 8.70 10.53 17.52
N PHE A 134 9.79 10.67 16.77
CA PHE A 134 11.14 10.44 17.27
C PHE A 134 11.94 11.74 17.25
N PRO A 135 12.46 12.21 18.39
CA PRO A 135 13.19 13.47 18.44
C PRO A 135 14.51 13.37 17.68
N ILE A 136 14.95 14.49 17.11
CA ILE A 136 16.24 14.63 16.42
C ILE A 136 17.22 15.30 17.37
N ILE A 137 18.45 14.78 17.45
CA ILE A 137 19.53 15.33 18.25
C ILE A 137 20.72 15.72 17.39
N GLN A 138 21.59 16.57 17.92
CA GLN A 138 22.82 16.97 17.23
C GLN A 138 23.99 16.13 17.74
N LEU A 139 24.58 15.35 16.84
CA LEU A 139 25.76 14.53 17.11
C LEU A 139 26.88 14.86 16.12
N MET A 140 28.11 14.73 16.58
CA MET A 140 29.30 14.94 15.78
C MET A 140 29.77 13.61 15.17
N PRO A 141 29.88 13.50 13.84
CA PRO A 141 30.39 12.30 13.19
C PRO A 141 31.93 12.25 13.19
N LEU A 142 32.50 11.08 13.46
CA LEU A 142 33.93 10.76 13.35
C LEU A 142 34.14 9.66 12.32
N TYR A 143 34.96 9.90 11.32
CA TYR A 143 35.15 9.02 10.16
C TYR A 143 36.47 8.24 10.22
N LEU A 144 36.48 7.08 9.56
CA LEU A 144 37.71 6.38 9.19
C LEU A 144 38.25 6.90 7.85
N PRO A 145 39.57 6.83 7.59
CA PRO A 145 40.15 7.24 6.32
C PRO A 145 39.50 6.57 5.12
N GLY A 146 39.09 7.35 4.12
CA GLY A 146 38.55 6.83 2.86
C GLY A 146 37.13 6.26 2.93
N GLN A 147 36.43 6.37 4.07
CA GLN A 147 35.08 5.84 4.24
C GLN A 147 34.01 6.94 4.25
N SER A 148 32.89 6.68 3.59
CA SER A 148 31.76 7.62 3.47
C SER A 148 30.93 7.73 4.74
N ASP A 149 30.78 6.62 5.46
CA ASP A 149 29.95 6.46 6.65
C ASP A 149 30.78 6.66 7.94
N PRO A 150 30.29 7.41 8.93
CA PRO A 150 31.01 7.64 10.19
C PRO A 150 31.22 6.35 10.98
N ALA A 151 32.36 6.25 11.66
CA ALA A 151 32.63 5.18 12.62
C ALA A 151 31.87 5.40 13.93
N LEU A 152 31.79 6.65 14.40
CA LEU A 152 31.10 7.05 15.63
C LEU A 152 30.30 8.33 15.39
N LEU A 153 29.15 8.48 16.05
CA LEU A 153 28.46 9.75 16.23
C LEU A 153 28.26 10.01 17.72
N PHE A 154 28.70 11.17 18.22
CA PHE A 154 28.66 11.46 19.66
C PHE A 154 28.51 12.95 19.96
N TYR A 155 28.09 13.26 21.18
CA TYR A 155 27.99 14.62 21.70
C TYR A 155 29.26 15.05 22.46
N VAL A 156 29.68 16.31 22.33
CA VAL A 156 30.86 16.86 23.04
C VAL A 156 30.49 18.04 23.92
N SER A 157 30.73 17.91 25.24
CA SER A 157 30.30 18.87 26.28
C SER A 157 30.81 20.30 26.12
N SER A 158 32.04 20.50 25.63
CA SER A 158 32.66 21.83 25.57
C SER A 158 32.15 22.71 24.43
N LEU A 159 31.34 22.15 23.53
CA LEU A 159 30.66 22.91 22.47
C LEU A 159 29.46 23.73 23.02
N GLN A 160 28.92 23.32 24.17
CA GLN A 160 27.72 23.90 24.78
C GLN A 160 27.92 25.32 25.34
N ARG A 161 29.15 25.72 25.68
CA ARG A 161 29.45 27.02 26.30
C ARG A 161 29.83 28.15 25.33
N LYS A 162 30.02 27.88 24.04
CA LYS A 162 30.61 28.88 23.11
C LYS A 162 29.93 29.02 21.74
N ILE A 163 28.94 28.19 21.38
CA ILE A 163 28.36 28.22 20.03
C ILE A 163 26.83 28.15 20.14
N SER A 164 26.16 29.25 19.80
CA SER A 164 24.71 29.41 19.91
C SER A 164 23.94 28.99 18.65
N VAL A 165 24.62 28.63 17.56
CA VAL A 165 23.96 28.32 16.27
C VAL A 165 24.79 27.30 15.48
N GLY A 166 24.23 26.11 15.21
CA GLY A 166 24.77 25.13 14.27
C GLY A 166 25.72 24.06 14.83
N LEU A 167 25.87 22.94 14.08
CA LEU A 167 26.96 21.99 14.32
C LEU A 167 28.29 22.70 14.03
N PRO A 168 29.30 22.61 14.91
CA PRO A 168 30.61 23.21 14.67
C PRO A 168 31.29 22.57 13.45
N SER A 169 32.04 23.36 12.68
CA SER A 169 32.84 22.81 11.58
C SER A 169 33.96 21.91 12.12
N ALA A 170 34.41 20.93 11.33
CA ALA A 170 35.52 20.04 11.73
C ALA A 170 36.78 20.83 12.15
N ASN A 171 37.06 21.97 11.51
CA ASN A 171 38.15 22.87 11.91
C ASN A 171 37.93 23.53 13.27
N GLN A 172 36.71 23.98 13.57
CA GLN A 172 36.38 24.55 14.88
C GLN A 172 36.53 23.51 15.98
N VAL A 173 36.15 22.25 15.73
CA VAL A 173 36.37 21.15 16.66
C VAL A 173 37.88 20.93 16.85
N ILE A 174 38.65 20.74 15.78
CA ILE A 174 40.11 20.52 15.88
C ILE A 174 40.82 21.66 16.64
N GLN A 175 40.37 22.91 16.49
CA GLN A 175 40.93 24.06 17.20
C GLN A 175 40.50 24.19 18.66
N LEU A 176 39.25 23.81 18.99
CA LEU A 176 38.71 23.84 20.35
C LEU A 176 39.30 22.73 21.24
N PHE A 177 39.81 21.66 20.64
CA PHE A 177 40.32 20.48 21.33
C PHE A 177 41.80 20.26 20.99
N GLN A 178 42.71 20.83 21.79
CA GLN A 178 44.16 20.76 21.53
C GLN A 178 44.79 19.35 21.67
N GLY A 179 44.03 18.33 22.09
CA GLY A 179 44.49 16.98 22.41
C GLY A 179 43.77 15.85 21.63
N ALA A 180 44.31 14.63 21.72
CA ALA A 180 43.75 13.44 21.07
C ALA A 180 42.72 12.69 21.94
N LYS A 181 42.21 13.34 23.00
CA LYS A 181 41.27 12.77 23.97
C LYS A 181 40.00 13.63 24.03
N TYR A 182 38.84 12.99 23.86
CA TYR A 182 37.51 13.62 23.86
C TYR A 182 36.73 13.10 25.05
N ASN A 183 36.26 14.01 25.91
CA ASN A 183 35.34 13.67 26.98
C ASN A 183 33.91 13.79 26.46
N LEU A 184 33.14 12.73 26.59
CA LEU A 184 31.75 12.68 26.19
C LEU A 184 30.87 13.25 27.30
N ALA A 185 29.96 14.16 26.95
CA ALA A 185 28.88 14.54 27.86
C ALA A 185 27.80 13.44 27.84
N GLY A 186 27.10 13.26 28.95
CA GLY A 186 26.01 12.28 29.03
C GLY A 186 24.87 12.58 28.05
N SER A 187 24.74 11.77 27.00
CA SER A 187 23.58 11.75 26.10
C SER A 187 23.50 10.40 25.35
N SER A 188 23.93 10.36 24.09
CA SER A 188 23.89 9.21 23.18
C SER A 188 25.19 9.12 22.39
N ILE A 189 25.62 7.90 22.11
CA ILE A 189 26.66 7.57 21.14
C ILE A 189 26.12 6.52 20.18
N TRP A 190 26.32 6.72 18.88
CA TRP A 190 26.10 5.71 17.86
C TRP A 190 27.44 5.17 17.40
N ILE A 191 27.56 3.85 17.34
CA ILE A 191 28.78 3.13 17.00
C ILE A 191 28.46 2.26 15.80
N ARG A 192 29.28 2.32 14.75
CA ARG A 192 29.08 1.45 13.59
C ARG A 192 29.24 -0.02 14.00
N ALA A 193 28.27 -0.85 13.65
CA ALA A 193 28.13 -2.20 14.20
C ALA A 193 29.26 -3.15 13.77
N ASP A 194 29.83 -2.95 12.57
CA ASP A 194 30.99 -3.69 12.05
C ASP A 194 32.27 -3.49 12.89
N LEU A 195 32.32 -2.44 13.72
CA LEU A 195 33.40 -2.16 14.68
C LEU A 195 33.25 -2.94 15.99
N LEU A 196 32.08 -3.53 16.25
CA LEU A 196 31.79 -4.32 17.44
C LEU A 196 31.65 -5.83 17.14
N ALA A 197 31.19 -6.14 15.93
CA ALA A 197 30.87 -7.50 15.51
C ALA A 197 31.31 -7.80 14.08
N ASN A 198 31.35 -9.08 13.74
CA ASN A 198 31.50 -9.52 12.35
C ASN A 198 30.12 -9.72 11.71
N GLY A 199 29.96 -9.32 10.45
CA GLY A 199 28.72 -9.49 9.68
C GLY A 199 27.90 -8.23 9.36
N PRO A 200 27.81 -7.19 10.23
CA PRO A 200 27.05 -5.98 9.90
C PRO A 200 27.61 -5.22 8.69
N SER A 201 26.74 -4.46 8.02
CA SER A 201 27.14 -3.51 6.98
C SER A 201 27.69 -2.21 7.60
N THR A 202 28.35 -1.36 6.80
CA THR A 202 28.80 -0.02 7.24
C THR A 202 27.66 0.96 7.51
N LYS A 203 26.42 0.57 7.22
CA LYS A 203 25.21 1.37 7.46
C LYS A 203 24.49 0.98 8.76
N ASP A 204 24.88 -0.12 9.39
CA ASP A 204 24.25 -0.57 10.63
C ASP A 204 24.98 0.03 11.83
N TYR A 205 24.23 0.63 12.75
CA TYR A 205 24.75 1.28 13.95
C TYR A 205 24.11 0.72 15.22
N VAL A 206 24.92 0.59 16.26
CA VAL A 206 24.49 0.33 17.63
C VAL A 206 24.44 1.66 18.38
N GLY A 207 23.28 2.00 18.94
CA GLY A 207 23.10 3.19 19.78
C GLY A 207 23.19 2.85 21.25
N LEU A 208 24.00 3.60 22.01
CA LEU A 208 24.13 3.48 23.46
C LEU A 208 23.86 4.81 24.18
N LYS A 209 23.00 4.78 25.20
CA LYS A 209 22.85 5.89 26.15
C LYS A 209 24.00 5.89 27.17
N ILE A 210 24.60 7.07 27.36
CA ILE A 210 25.77 7.23 28.22
C ILE A 210 25.55 8.31 29.28
N GLY A 211 26.05 8.08 30.48
CA GLY A 211 26.22 9.11 31.51
C GLY A 211 27.49 9.94 31.30
N GLY A 212 28.46 9.38 30.58
CA GLY A 212 29.71 10.01 30.18
C GLY A 212 30.68 8.98 29.61
N GLY A 213 31.87 9.42 29.23
CA GLY A 213 32.89 8.52 28.67
C GLY A 213 34.06 9.27 28.07
N THR A 214 34.99 8.51 27.50
CA THR A 214 36.19 9.05 26.86
C THR A 214 36.41 8.37 25.51
N ILE A 215 36.75 9.15 24.49
CA ILE A 215 37.32 8.65 23.23
C ILE A 215 38.78 9.12 23.18
N THR A 216 39.73 8.20 23.00
CA THR A 216 41.15 8.51 22.92
C THR A 216 41.69 8.03 21.57
N LEU A 217 42.31 8.92 20.81
CA LEU A 217 42.97 8.63 19.54
C LEU A 217 44.48 8.61 19.76
N SER A 218 45.18 7.65 19.14
CA SER A 218 46.67 7.61 19.22
C SER A 218 47.35 8.73 18.42
N LYS A 219 46.62 9.37 17.49
CA LYS A 219 47.05 10.53 16.69
C LYS A 219 45.92 11.56 16.60
N LYS A 220 46.25 12.85 16.48
CA LYS A 220 45.24 13.93 16.33
C LYS A 220 44.42 13.74 15.04
N PRO A 221 43.09 13.94 15.04
CA PRO A 221 42.28 13.81 13.84
C PRO A 221 42.56 14.94 12.84
N GLN A 222 42.16 14.71 11.60
CA GLN A 222 42.32 15.63 10.49
C GLN A 222 40.97 16.03 9.93
N ASN A 223 40.86 17.25 9.41
CA ASN A 223 39.73 17.64 8.60
C ASN A 223 40.00 17.22 7.14
N ILE A 224 39.24 16.27 6.64
CA ILE A 224 39.31 15.82 5.23
C ILE A 224 37.95 16.14 4.59
N ALA A 225 37.94 17.08 3.64
CA ALA A 225 36.72 17.51 2.94
C ALA A 225 35.56 17.92 3.87
N GLY A 226 35.86 18.60 4.99
CA GLY A 226 34.87 19.04 5.96
C GLY A 226 34.50 18.01 7.03
N LYS A 227 35.05 16.79 6.97
CA LYS A 227 34.78 15.68 7.89
C LYS A 227 35.90 15.51 8.90
N LEU A 228 35.54 15.23 10.16
CA LEU A 228 36.50 14.88 11.21
C LEU A 228 36.93 13.42 11.04
N THR A 229 38.18 13.19 10.65
CA THR A 229 38.66 11.87 10.25
C THR A 229 39.84 11.40 11.10
N ILE A 230 39.79 10.15 11.55
CA ILE A 230 40.88 9.47 12.26
C ILE A 230 42.06 9.29 11.28
N PRO A 231 43.32 9.58 11.63
CA PRO A 231 44.45 9.37 10.72
C PRO A 231 44.69 7.89 10.41
N ALA A 232 45.27 7.61 9.23
CA ALA A 232 45.65 6.24 8.87
C ALA A 232 46.60 5.60 9.91
N GLY A 233 46.28 4.36 10.29
CA GLY A 233 47.02 3.59 11.31
C GLY A 233 46.88 4.11 12.75
N ALA A 234 45.99 5.07 13.03
CA ALA A 234 45.68 5.46 14.40
C ALA A 234 44.66 4.50 15.03
N THR A 235 44.79 4.31 16.34
CA THR A 235 43.86 3.52 17.16
C THR A 235 42.89 4.46 17.84
N CYS A 236 41.61 4.11 17.84
CA CYS A 236 40.56 4.76 18.60
C CYS A 236 40.15 3.84 19.75
N THR A 237 40.38 4.29 20.98
CA THR A 237 39.97 3.61 22.21
C THR A 237 38.78 4.35 22.81
N VAL A 238 37.74 3.62 23.19
CA VAL A 238 36.48 4.16 23.69
C VAL A 238 36.15 3.53 25.04
N ASP A 239 35.97 4.37 26.06
CA ASP A 239 35.60 3.98 27.43
C ASP A 239 34.28 4.65 27.81
N LEU A 240 33.21 3.88 27.99
CA LEU A 240 31.86 4.39 28.23
C LEU A 240 31.35 4.06 29.63
N LYS A 241 30.72 5.05 30.26
CA LYS A 241 29.84 4.87 31.42
C LYS A 241 28.40 4.88 30.94
N LEU A 242 27.80 3.69 30.91
CA LEU A 242 26.48 3.44 30.37
C LEU A 242 25.40 3.93 31.34
N LYS A 243 24.30 4.44 30.77
CA LYS A 243 23.13 4.86 31.54
C LYS A 243 21.92 4.05 31.10
N GLN A 244 21.51 3.10 31.93
CA GLN A 244 20.27 2.37 31.74
C GLN A 244 19.07 3.31 31.92
N ASP A 245 18.08 3.19 31.05
CA ASP A 245 16.80 3.87 31.24
C ASP A 245 16.00 3.20 32.35
N ALA A 246 15.17 4.00 33.03
CA ALA A 246 14.12 3.43 33.85
C ALA A 246 13.19 2.60 32.93
N PRO A 247 12.73 1.42 33.37
CA PRO A 247 11.74 0.68 32.62
C PRO A 247 10.48 1.56 32.43
N PRO A 248 9.82 1.49 31.27
CA PRO A 248 8.56 2.20 31.03
C PRO A 248 7.54 1.90 32.14
N THR A 249 6.77 2.90 32.59
CA THR A 249 5.76 2.72 33.64
C THR A 249 4.70 1.72 33.22
N PRO A 250 4.61 0.53 33.82
CA PRO A 250 3.69 -0.50 33.37
C PRO A 250 2.25 -0.01 33.37
N SER A 251 1.50 -0.32 32.31
CA SER A 251 0.08 -0.02 32.24
C SER A 251 -0.72 -0.94 33.18
N ALA A 252 -1.92 -0.51 33.56
CA ALA A 252 -2.86 -1.36 34.29
C ALA A 252 -3.20 -2.61 33.46
N GLY A 253 -3.41 -3.77 34.11
CA GLY A 253 -3.89 -4.98 33.43
C GLY A 253 -3.12 -6.27 33.63
N ASN A 254 -3.74 -7.35 33.14
CA ASN A 254 -3.25 -8.74 33.28
C ASN A 254 -2.37 -9.25 32.12
N TYR A 255 -2.18 -8.46 31.07
CA TYR A 255 -1.26 -8.77 29.98
C TYR A 255 0.19 -8.47 30.37
N ALA A 256 1.13 -9.13 29.68
CA ALA A 256 2.57 -8.98 29.80
C ALA A 256 3.09 -9.00 31.25
N ARG A 257 2.39 -9.64 32.18
CA ARG A 257 2.75 -9.66 33.61
C ARG A 257 4.14 -10.21 33.85
N ASP A 258 4.58 -11.14 33.00
CA ASP A 258 5.93 -11.70 33.05
C ASP A 258 7.02 -10.65 32.84
N VAL A 259 6.73 -9.60 32.08
CA VAL A 259 7.63 -8.47 31.83
C VAL A 259 7.50 -7.42 32.93
N LYS A 260 6.29 -7.17 33.44
CA LYS A 260 6.04 -6.24 34.55
C LYS A 260 6.71 -6.70 35.85
N ASP A 261 6.78 -8.02 36.06
CA ASP A 261 7.41 -8.64 37.23
C ASP A 261 8.92 -8.89 37.04
N ALA A 262 9.43 -8.76 35.81
CA ALA A 262 10.84 -9.00 35.52
C ALA A 262 11.72 -7.85 36.02
N THR A 263 12.94 -8.19 36.44
CA THR A 263 13.96 -7.19 36.77
C THR A 263 15.16 -7.36 35.85
N LEU A 264 15.77 -6.25 35.44
CA LEU A 264 16.89 -6.24 34.51
C LEU A 264 17.90 -5.18 34.93
N GLU A 265 19.15 -5.59 35.13
CA GLU A 265 20.30 -4.72 35.30
C GLU A 265 21.29 -4.99 34.17
N LEU A 266 21.55 -3.97 33.36
CA LEU A 266 22.44 -4.04 32.20
C LEU A 266 23.85 -3.56 32.57
N PRO A 267 24.87 -3.87 31.75
CA PRO A 267 26.25 -3.44 31.99
C PRO A 267 26.35 -1.92 32.21
N LYS A 268 27.05 -1.50 33.27
CA LYS A 268 27.26 -0.07 33.58
C LYS A 268 28.49 0.53 32.88
N THR A 269 29.37 -0.31 32.38
CA THR A 269 30.63 0.08 31.72
C THR A 269 30.85 -0.73 30.47
N PHE A 270 31.39 -0.10 29.43
CA PHE A 270 31.76 -0.77 28.19
C PHE A 270 33.01 -0.11 27.59
N ALA A 271 34.00 -0.92 27.26
CA ALA A 271 35.27 -0.47 26.68
C ALA A 271 35.64 -1.31 25.47
N PHE A 272 36.09 -0.65 24.41
CA PHE A 272 36.53 -1.28 23.17
C PHE A 272 37.51 -0.37 22.43
N HIS A 273 38.27 -0.96 21.51
CA HIS A 273 39.13 -0.21 20.61
C HIS A 273 39.10 -0.76 19.19
N PHE A 274 39.38 0.13 18.24
CA PHE A 274 39.44 -0.23 16.83
C PHE A 274 40.45 0.63 16.04
N THR A 275 40.86 0.08 14.90
CA THR A 275 41.60 0.74 13.83
C THR A 275 40.81 0.52 12.53
N ALA A 276 41.34 0.97 11.39
CA ALA A 276 40.73 0.65 10.10
C ALA A 276 40.78 -0.86 9.76
N ALA A 277 41.65 -1.64 10.40
CA ALA A 277 41.90 -3.06 10.08
C ALA A 277 41.56 -4.05 11.21
N ALA A 278 41.46 -3.58 12.46
CA ALA A 278 41.29 -4.42 13.64
C ALA A 278 40.28 -3.82 14.61
N LYS A 279 39.61 -4.68 15.38
CA LYS A 279 38.63 -4.32 16.40
C LYS A 279 38.70 -5.30 17.56
N GLN A 280 38.47 -4.82 18.77
CA GLN A 280 38.47 -5.66 19.96
C GLN A 280 37.60 -5.03 21.06
N ILE A 281 36.86 -5.88 21.77
CA ILE A 281 36.13 -5.52 22.99
C ILE A 281 37.08 -5.76 24.16
N ASP A 282 37.27 -4.73 24.98
CA ASP A 282 38.23 -4.74 26.08
C ASP A 282 37.57 -5.14 27.41
N ALA A 283 36.40 -4.58 27.69
CA ALA A 283 35.65 -4.87 28.91
C ALA A 283 34.15 -4.61 28.75
N VAL A 284 33.34 -5.44 29.42
CA VAL A 284 31.90 -5.24 29.61
C VAL A 284 31.60 -5.44 31.09
N GLY A 285 30.82 -4.54 31.69
CA GLY A 285 30.41 -4.67 33.09
C GLY A 285 29.44 -5.84 33.32
N ASP A 286 29.35 -6.28 34.57
CA ASP A 286 28.41 -7.35 34.95
C ASP A 286 26.95 -6.93 34.75
N ALA A 287 26.10 -7.92 34.52
CA ALA A 287 24.68 -7.73 34.28
C ALA A 287 23.87 -8.86 34.94
N ASN A 288 22.59 -8.63 35.21
CA ASN A 288 21.72 -9.67 35.74
C ASN A 288 20.26 -9.45 35.34
N TRP A 289 19.48 -10.52 35.41
CA TRP A 289 18.04 -10.45 35.27
C TRP A 289 17.31 -11.34 36.28
N ASN A 290 16.01 -11.12 36.42
CA ASN A 290 15.06 -12.06 36.99
C ASN A 290 13.90 -12.18 36.00
N LEU A 291 13.77 -13.33 35.35
CA LEU A 291 12.75 -13.60 34.35
C LEU A 291 12.05 -14.92 34.69
N TYR A 292 10.72 -14.95 34.63
CA TYR A 292 9.89 -16.10 35.01
C TYR A 292 10.22 -16.71 36.39
N GLY A 293 10.70 -15.88 37.33
CA GLY A 293 11.11 -16.29 38.67
C GLY A 293 12.49 -16.95 38.78
N GLN A 294 13.30 -16.91 37.72
CA GLN A 294 14.70 -17.31 37.74
C GLN A 294 15.62 -16.09 37.66
N LYS A 295 16.44 -15.92 38.71
CA LYS A 295 17.56 -14.98 38.71
C LYS A 295 18.80 -15.61 38.03
N THR A 296 19.43 -14.86 37.14
CA THR A 296 20.68 -15.24 36.47
C THR A 296 21.58 -14.02 36.36
N ASP A 297 22.84 -14.18 36.75
CA ASP A 297 23.90 -13.18 36.59
C ASP A 297 24.77 -13.53 35.35
N PHE A 298 25.31 -12.51 34.69
CA PHE A 298 26.07 -12.59 33.45
C PHE A 298 27.39 -11.83 33.59
N THR A 299 28.50 -12.46 33.17
CA THR A 299 29.86 -11.90 33.30
C THR A 299 30.63 -11.98 31.98
N TYR A 300 31.46 -10.99 31.69
CA TYR A 300 32.30 -11.00 30.49
C TYR A 300 33.59 -11.79 30.72
N GLN A 301 33.89 -12.74 29.83
CA GLN A 301 35.06 -13.63 29.93
C GLN A 301 36.20 -13.26 28.96
N GLY A 302 36.07 -12.16 28.20
CA GLY A 302 37.10 -11.64 27.30
C GLY A 302 37.09 -12.20 25.86
N ALA A 303 37.78 -11.48 24.98
CA ALA A 303 38.43 -11.95 23.75
C ALA A 303 37.58 -12.54 22.60
N SER A 304 36.25 -12.40 22.60
CA SER A 304 35.42 -12.75 21.43
C SER A 304 34.76 -11.51 20.81
N PRO A 305 34.85 -11.32 19.48
CA PRO A 305 34.08 -10.27 18.81
C PRO A 305 32.58 -10.55 18.94
N GLY A 306 31.75 -9.51 18.84
CA GLY A 306 30.30 -9.70 18.79
C GLY A 306 29.86 -10.49 17.56
N ILE A 307 28.67 -11.09 17.64
CA ILE A 307 28.02 -11.80 16.53
C ILE A 307 26.79 -11.00 16.13
N HIS A 308 26.63 -10.72 14.83
CA HIS A 308 25.43 -10.08 14.33
C HIS A 308 24.45 -11.11 13.77
N ILE A 309 23.19 -11.01 14.17
CA ILE A 309 22.09 -11.81 13.60
C ILE A 309 21.15 -10.86 12.88
N SER A 310 21.19 -10.90 11.55
CA SER A 310 20.43 -9.97 10.69
C SER A 310 18.92 -10.11 10.87
N GLN A 311 18.42 -11.34 11.08
CA GLN A 311 17.00 -11.62 11.33
C GLN A 311 16.49 -10.97 12.63
N LEU A 312 17.37 -10.85 13.64
CA LEU A 312 17.05 -10.22 14.91
C LEU A 312 17.45 -8.73 14.96
N LYS A 313 18.07 -8.20 13.89
CA LYS A 313 18.63 -6.84 13.82
C LYS A 313 19.40 -6.48 15.11
N THR A 314 20.28 -7.38 15.54
CA THR A 314 20.94 -7.30 16.85
C THR A 314 22.37 -7.81 16.78
N VAL A 315 23.29 -7.07 17.41
CA VAL A 315 24.64 -7.51 17.76
C VAL A 315 24.61 -8.13 19.15
N PHE A 316 25.11 -9.35 19.27
CA PHE A 316 25.26 -10.08 20.52
C PHE A 316 26.72 -10.04 20.96
N ILE A 317 26.99 -9.43 22.10
CA ILE A 317 28.31 -9.49 22.76
C ILE A 317 28.28 -10.65 23.75
N PRO A 318 29.10 -11.70 23.57
CA PRO A 318 29.06 -12.88 24.43
C PRO A 318 29.28 -12.55 25.91
N LEU A 319 28.39 -13.07 26.76
CA LEU A 319 28.51 -13.03 28.22
C LEU A 319 28.31 -14.45 28.75
N GLN A 320 28.93 -14.81 29.86
CA GLN A 320 28.75 -16.10 30.51
C GLN A 320 27.66 -16.00 31.58
N ALA A 321 26.55 -16.72 31.37
CA ALA A 321 25.53 -16.92 32.39
C ALA A 321 26.05 -17.81 33.53
N THR A 322 25.72 -17.44 34.76
CA THR A 322 26.06 -18.21 35.98
C THR A 322 25.24 -19.49 36.15
N LYS A 323 24.08 -19.58 35.51
CA LYS A 323 23.22 -20.76 35.51
C LYS A 323 23.42 -21.54 34.21
N PRO A 324 23.61 -22.87 34.25
CA PRO A 324 23.74 -23.68 33.04
C PRO A 324 22.39 -23.95 32.37
N ALA A 325 21.28 -23.80 33.09
CA ALA A 325 19.94 -24.09 32.61
C ALA A 325 18.98 -22.92 32.86
N PHE A 326 18.00 -22.79 31.98
CA PHE A 326 16.88 -21.85 32.08
C PHE A 326 15.59 -22.62 32.33
N GLN A 327 14.80 -22.15 33.29
CA GLN A 327 13.52 -22.74 33.67
C GLN A 327 12.45 -21.67 33.79
N VAL A 328 11.34 -21.87 33.08
CA VAL A 328 10.13 -21.07 33.26
C VAL A 328 9.41 -21.61 34.50
N LYS A 329 9.60 -20.97 35.66
CA LYS A 329 8.95 -21.43 36.91
C LYS A 329 7.49 -21.03 36.96
N LYS A 330 7.17 -19.84 36.46
CA LYS A 330 5.81 -19.32 36.39
C LYS A 330 5.71 -18.31 35.26
N SER A 331 4.81 -18.57 34.31
CA SER A 331 4.32 -17.56 33.37
C SER A 331 2.97 -17.01 33.87
N LYS A 332 2.78 -15.70 33.76
CA LYS A 332 1.67 -14.94 34.34
C LYS A 332 0.94 -14.09 33.31
N SER A 333 1.44 -13.98 32.08
CA SER A 333 0.74 -13.26 31.03
C SER A 333 -0.62 -13.90 30.73
N TYR A 334 -1.67 -13.09 30.64
CA TYR A 334 -3.01 -13.59 30.30
C TYR A 334 -3.10 -14.12 28.86
N PHE A 335 -2.33 -13.54 27.94
CA PHE A 335 -2.43 -13.84 26.51
C PHE A 335 -1.58 -15.04 26.10
N ALA A 336 -0.33 -15.10 26.56
CA ALA A 336 0.60 -16.17 26.19
C ALA A 336 1.27 -16.78 27.42
N GLN A 337 1.53 -18.08 27.36
CA GLN A 337 2.07 -18.87 28.45
C GLN A 337 3.31 -19.63 27.97
N ALA A 338 4.47 -19.24 28.48
CA ALA A 338 5.71 -19.98 28.27
C ALA A 338 5.84 -21.09 29.33
N ALA A 339 6.41 -22.23 28.94
CA ALA A 339 6.65 -23.34 29.85
C ALA A 339 7.90 -24.13 29.47
N GLY A 340 8.47 -24.83 30.46
CA GLY A 340 9.54 -25.80 30.24
C GLY A 340 10.86 -25.46 30.94
N LYS A 341 11.86 -26.29 30.66
CA LYS A 341 13.21 -26.19 31.20
C LYS A 341 14.22 -26.71 30.18
N THR A 342 15.32 -25.99 29.99
CA THR A 342 16.36 -26.37 29.03
C THR A 342 17.74 -25.89 29.47
N GLN A 343 18.78 -26.35 28.78
CA GLN A 343 20.15 -25.85 28.94
C GLN A 343 20.31 -24.51 28.20
N ILE A 344 21.13 -23.62 28.77
CA ILE A 344 21.56 -22.39 28.13
C ILE A 344 22.74 -22.75 27.22
N GLN A 345 22.53 -22.66 25.91
CA GLN A 345 23.58 -22.93 24.92
C GLN A 345 24.52 -21.73 24.78
N GLN A 346 23.95 -20.52 24.76
CA GLN A 346 24.67 -19.26 24.64
C GLN A 346 24.00 -18.18 25.47
N SER A 347 24.77 -17.20 25.91
CA SER A 347 24.28 -15.99 26.56
C SER A 347 25.04 -14.77 26.09
N ALA A 348 24.37 -13.62 26.02
CA ALA A 348 24.95 -12.42 25.46
C ALA A 348 24.25 -11.14 25.95
N TRP A 349 24.97 -10.03 25.84
CA TRP A 349 24.39 -8.70 25.84
C TRP A 349 23.90 -8.38 24.42
N ALA A 350 22.59 -8.13 24.30
CA ALA A 350 21.89 -7.90 23.04
C ALA A 350 21.80 -6.40 22.73
N LEU A 351 22.42 -5.97 21.65
CA LEU A 351 22.51 -4.59 21.20
C LEU A 351 21.80 -4.42 19.85
N PRO A 352 20.60 -3.81 19.82
CA PRO A 352 19.87 -3.63 18.57
C PRO A 352 20.65 -2.77 17.56
N THR A 353 20.54 -3.11 16.27
CA THR A 353 21.16 -2.40 15.16
C THR A 353 20.14 -1.58 14.38
N SER A 354 20.47 -0.32 14.12
CA SER A 354 19.65 0.64 13.36
C SER A 354 20.40 1.19 12.16
N GLN A 355 19.71 1.41 11.04
CA GLN A 355 20.22 2.13 9.88
C GLN A 355 19.87 3.62 10.00
N ILE A 356 20.57 4.33 10.88
CA ILE A 356 20.26 5.73 11.20
C ILE A 356 20.55 6.67 10.01
N ASP A 357 19.76 7.75 9.91
CA ASP A 357 20.12 8.89 9.08
C ASP A 357 21.16 9.73 9.83
N VAL A 358 22.41 9.73 9.33
CA VAL A 358 23.53 10.46 9.95
C VAL A 358 23.34 11.98 9.94
N ASN A 359 22.46 12.51 9.09
CA ASN A 359 22.15 13.94 9.01
C ASN A 359 21.01 14.34 9.97
N LEU A 360 20.12 13.41 10.29
CA LEU A 360 18.99 13.58 11.20
C LEU A 360 18.99 12.49 12.29
N PRO A 361 20.07 12.38 13.10
CA PRO A 361 20.19 11.27 14.03
C PRO A 361 19.20 11.43 15.20
N THR A 362 18.63 10.30 15.62
CA THR A 362 17.77 10.21 16.80
C THR A 362 18.59 9.85 18.05
N PRO A 363 18.06 10.04 19.27
CA PRO A 363 18.68 9.53 20.48
C PRO A 363 18.92 8.03 20.41
N ALA A 364 19.97 7.57 21.08
CA ALA A 364 20.20 6.14 21.25
C ALA A 364 18.99 5.49 21.97
N PRO A 365 18.57 4.27 21.57
CA PRO A 365 17.39 3.59 22.10
C PRO A 365 17.48 3.22 23.58
N GLY A 366 18.70 3.09 24.10
CA GLY A 366 18.98 2.60 25.45
C GLY A 366 20.37 2.00 25.50
N ILE A 367 20.54 0.95 26.30
CA ILE A 367 21.78 0.16 26.35
C ILE A 367 21.51 -1.33 26.09
N GLY A 368 20.51 -1.61 25.25
CA GLY A 368 20.16 -2.97 24.82
C GLY A 368 19.40 -3.80 25.85
N GLY A 369 19.60 -5.11 25.80
CA GLY A 369 18.94 -6.12 26.63
C GLY A 369 19.87 -7.30 26.92
N LEU A 370 19.41 -8.28 27.72
CA LEU A 370 20.14 -9.54 27.91
C LEU A 370 19.45 -10.65 27.13
N ALA A 371 20.24 -11.53 26.54
CA ALA A 371 19.77 -12.63 25.73
C ALA A 371 20.36 -13.97 26.16
N ILE A 372 19.57 -15.02 26.03
CA ILE A 372 20.03 -16.40 26.02
C ILE A 372 19.53 -17.12 24.77
N VAL A 373 20.32 -18.06 24.29
CA VAL A 373 19.89 -19.11 23.37
C VAL A 373 19.63 -20.35 24.20
N ALA A 374 18.35 -20.73 24.27
CA ALA A 374 17.93 -21.93 24.94
C ALA A 374 18.05 -23.13 23.99
N GLY A 375 18.31 -24.33 24.55
CA GLY A 375 18.15 -25.56 23.80
C GLY A 375 16.69 -26.03 23.75
N GLU A 376 16.50 -27.27 23.32
CA GLU A 376 15.19 -27.90 23.25
C GLU A 376 14.57 -28.07 24.65
N GLY A 377 13.25 -27.97 24.76
CA GLY A 377 12.50 -28.19 26.00
C GLY A 377 11.69 -26.98 26.49
N LEU A 378 11.61 -25.92 25.69
CA LEU A 378 10.67 -24.82 25.90
C LEU A 378 9.47 -24.92 24.96
N SER A 379 8.36 -24.34 25.39
CA SER A 379 7.12 -24.29 24.62
C SER A 379 6.38 -22.98 24.89
N LEU A 380 5.56 -22.58 23.93
CA LEU A 380 4.70 -21.40 24.02
C LEU A 380 3.27 -21.78 23.64
N ASN A 381 2.31 -21.35 24.45
CA ASN A 381 0.89 -21.40 24.12
C ASN A 381 0.32 -19.98 24.13
N TRP A 382 -0.71 -19.69 23.34
CA TRP A 382 -1.45 -18.42 23.40
C TRP A 382 -2.96 -18.65 23.29
N ARG A 383 -3.74 -17.64 23.65
CA ARG A 383 -5.21 -17.70 23.58
C ARG A 383 -5.70 -17.88 22.14
N GLY A 384 -6.64 -18.80 21.94
CA GLY A 384 -7.15 -19.18 20.63
C GLY A 384 -6.35 -20.29 19.93
N LEU A 385 -5.13 -20.61 20.39
CA LEU A 385 -4.38 -21.77 19.90
C LEU A 385 -5.02 -23.07 20.40
N ARG A 386 -5.37 -23.96 19.47
CA ARG A 386 -5.89 -25.30 19.75
C ARG A 386 -4.81 -26.34 19.47
N ASP A 387 -4.88 -27.46 20.19
CA ASP A 387 -3.95 -28.59 20.06
C ASP A 387 -2.45 -28.20 20.22
N GLY A 388 -2.20 -27.12 20.97
CA GLY A 388 -0.88 -26.65 21.38
C GLY A 388 -0.28 -27.46 22.55
N PRO A 389 0.87 -27.03 23.09
CA PRO A 389 1.60 -25.80 22.78
C PRO A 389 2.49 -25.91 21.54
N ILE A 390 3.03 -24.79 21.06
CA ILE A 390 4.12 -24.78 20.06
C ILE A 390 5.45 -25.10 20.74
N HIS A 391 6.21 -26.03 20.19
CA HIS A 391 7.55 -26.35 20.67
C HIS A 391 8.58 -25.35 20.13
N LEU A 392 9.56 -25.01 20.98
CA LEU A 392 10.64 -24.10 20.66
C LEU A 392 11.98 -24.86 20.76
N PRO A 393 12.52 -25.39 19.64
CA PRO A 393 13.75 -26.18 19.66
C PRO A 393 15.00 -25.36 20.01
N GLN A 394 15.07 -24.10 19.59
CA GLN A 394 16.24 -23.24 19.82
C GLN A 394 15.86 -21.75 19.97
N PRO A 395 15.06 -21.39 20.99
CA PRO A 395 14.56 -20.03 21.12
C PRO A 395 15.62 -19.08 21.64
N TRP A 396 15.65 -17.89 21.05
CA TRP A 396 16.21 -16.69 21.64
C TRP A 396 15.24 -16.12 22.65
N ILE A 397 15.68 -15.94 23.89
CA ILE A 397 14.92 -15.22 24.92
C ILE A 397 15.69 -13.95 25.23
N ILE A 398 15.10 -12.81 24.89
CA ILE A 398 15.74 -11.50 25.03
C ILE A 398 14.86 -10.60 25.90
N LEU A 399 15.44 -10.07 26.97
CA LEU A 399 14.77 -9.12 27.86
C LEU A 399 15.43 -7.75 27.72
N TYR A 400 14.63 -6.79 27.26
CA TYR A 400 14.93 -5.36 27.26
C TYR A 400 14.19 -4.68 28.42
N PRO A 401 14.54 -3.42 28.78
CA PRO A 401 13.78 -2.66 29.75
C PRO A 401 12.30 -2.55 29.37
N GLY A 402 11.44 -3.32 30.05
CA GLY A 402 9.99 -3.34 29.83
C GLY A 402 9.51 -4.06 28.56
N LEU A 403 10.35 -4.88 27.91
CA LEU A 403 9.98 -5.65 26.72
C LEU A 403 10.65 -7.02 26.74
N LEU A 404 9.86 -8.08 26.55
CA LEU A 404 10.34 -9.44 26.35
C LEU A 404 10.14 -9.86 24.90
N THR A 405 11.16 -10.47 24.32
CA THR A 405 11.13 -11.10 23.00
C THR A 405 11.48 -12.58 23.17
N ILE A 406 10.61 -13.47 22.68
CA ILE A 406 10.93 -14.87 22.44
C ILE A 406 10.89 -15.08 20.92
N ALA A 407 11.98 -15.55 20.33
CA ALA A 407 12.07 -15.77 18.90
C ALA A 407 12.68 -17.15 18.60
N ASP A 408 12.00 -17.95 17.80
CA ASP A 408 12.50 -19.24 17.33
C ASP A 408 12.20 -19.35 15.83
N LEU A 409 13.22 -19.64 15.02
CA LEU A 409 13.07 -19.73 13.56
C LEU A 409 12.65 -21.14 13.11
N GLN A 410 12.59 -22.10 14.04
CA GLN A 410 12.27 -23.50 13.82
C GLN A 410 11.21 -23.99 14.80
N ALA A 411 10.31 -23.09 15.24
CA ALA A 411 9.19 -23.48 16.07
C ALA A 411 8.28 -24.48 15.33
N GLY A 412 7.59 -25.36 16.06
CA GLY A 412 6.84 -26.42 15.39
C GLY A 412 5.79 -27.10 16.26
N ASN A 413 4.63 -27.37 15.65
CA ASN A 413 3.63 -28.35 16.11
C ASN A 413 2.64 -28.60 14.96
N LEU A 414 2.70 -29.78 14.34
CA LEU A 414 1.86 -30.18 13.21
C LEU A 414 0.36 -30.26 13.51
N TYR A 415 -0.03 -30.38 14.78
CA TYR A 415 -1.42 -30.48 15.19
C TYR A 415 -2.01 -29.14 15.58
N ALA A 416 -1.15 -28.17 15.93
CA ALA A 416 -1.59 -26.87 16.38
C ALA A 416 -2.35 -26.14 15.27
N ASN A 417 -3.53 -25.63 15.62
CA ASN A 417 -4.42 -24.93 14.71
C ASN A 417 -5.12 -23.77 15.43
N GLN A 418 -5.64 -22.83 14.66
CA GLN A 418 -6.44 -21.71 15.17
C GLN A 418 -7.52 -21.35 14.16
N ARG A 419 -8.71 -21.00 14.64
CA ARG A 419 -9.85 -20.67 13.78
C ARG A 419 -10.32 -19.25 14.03
N PHE A 420 -10.66 -18.55 12.95
CA PHE A 420 -11.40 -17.30 13.03
C PHE A 420 -12.74 -17.42 12.30
N LEU A 421 -13.79 -17.00 12.99
CA LEU A 421 -15.14 -16.94 12.48
C LEU A 421 -15.37 -15.56 11.86
N MET A 422 -15.70 -15.54 10.57
CA MET A 422 -15.96 -14.32 9.80
C MET A 422 -17.47 -14.03 9.83
N TRP A 423 -18.07 -13.61 8.72
CA TRP A 423 -19.48 -13.25 8.66
C TRP A 423 -20.44 -14.44 8.47
N LYS A 424 -21.71 -14.23 8.83
CA LYS A 424 -22.86 -15.06 8.47
C LYS A 424 -23.93 -14.19 7.83
N ASP A 425 -24.34 -14.55 6.62
CA ASP A 425 -25.44 -13.90 5.90
C ASP A 425 -26.79 -14.59 6.21
N ASP A 426 -27.91 -13.94 5.91
CA ASP A 426 -29.26 -14.43 6.22
C ASP A 426 -29.54 -15.78 5.54
N ASP A 427 -29.09 -15.91 4.29
CA ASP A 427 -29.28 -17.11 3.46
C ASP A 427 -28.23 -18.20 3.72
N SER A 428 -27.23 -17.91 4.55
CA SER A 428 -26.08 -18.81 4.78
C SER A 428 -26.30 -19.72 5.98
N VAL A 429 -26.36 -21.03 5.73
CA VAL A 429 -26.50 -22.06 6.76
C VAL A 429 -25.30 -22.07 7.72
N TYR A 430 -24.10 -21.79 7.21
CA TYR A 430 -22.86 -21.79 7.96
C TYR A 430 -22.21 -20.40 7.92
N ARG A 431 -21.55 -20.04 9.02
CA ARG A 431 -20.70 -18.85 9.09
C ARG A 431 -19.43 -19.09 8.28
N SER A 432 -19.01 -18.09 7.52
CA SER A 432 -17.72 -18.13 6.82
C SER A 432 -16.59 -18.18 7.86
N SER A 433 -15.51 -18.90 7.58
CA SER A 433 -14.38 -19.01 8.51
C SER A 433 -13.03 -19.05 7.80
N VAL A 434 -11.97 -18.80 8.55
CA VAL A 434 -10.60 -19.12 8.13
C VAL A 434 -9.97 -20.04 9.18
N GLU A 435 -9.44 -21.16 8.72
CA GLU A 435 -8.75 -22.15 9.54
C GLU A 435 -7.24 -22.00 9.30
N LEU A 436 -6.48 -21.87 10.38
CA LEU A 436 -5.02 -21.80 10.38
C LEU A 436 -4.44 -23.14 10.83
N GLN A 437 -3.41 -23.60 10.13
CA GLN A 437 -2.67 -24.82 10.43
C GLN A 437 -1.18 -24.53 10.51
N PHE A 438 -0.58 -24.77 11.67
CA PHE A 438 0.86 -24.63 11.87
C PHE A 438 1.60 -25.89 11.40
N THR A 439 2.86 -25.69 10.99
CA THR A 439 3.73 -26.76 10.46
C THR A 439 4.66 -27.32 11.55
N ASP A 440 5.48 -28.31 11.19
CA ASP A 440 6.57 -28.84 12.02
C ASP A 440 7.77 -27.90 12.15
N SER A 441 7.88 -26.90 11.27
CA SER A 441 8.94 -25.88 11.31
C SER A 441 8.45 -24.57 10.70
N PHE A 442 8.41 -23.51 11.49
CA PHE A 442 8.07 -22.15 11.08
C PHE A 442 8.74 -21.11 12.00
N PRO A 443 8.99 -19.88 11.51
CA PRO A 443 9.43 -18.79 12.36
C PRO A 443 8.31 -18.31 13.27
N LEU A 444 8.60 -18.17 14.56
CA LEU A 444 7.71 -17.67 15.60
C LEU A 444 8.41 -16.56 16.37
N PHE A 445 7.72 -15.43 16.54
CA PHE A 445 8.14 -14.36 17.43
C PHE A 445 7.00 -14.00 18.37
N TYR A 446 7.28 -14.04 19.67
CA TYR A 446 6.39 -13.53 20.71
C TYR A 446 7.03 -12.31 21.37
N LEU A 447 6.28 -11.22 21.37
CA LEU A 447 6.71 -9.93 21.87
C LEU A 447 5.74 -9.48 22.96
N ALA A 448 6.24 -9.15 24.15
CA ALA A 448 5.42 -8.69 25.26
C ALA A 448 5.97 -7.38 25.83
N GLY A 449 5.18 -6.31 25.75
CA GLY A 449 5.52 -5.00 26.27
C GLY A 449 4.80 -4.69 27.58
N SER A 450 5.54 -4.19 28.56
CA SER A 450 5.00 -3.72 29.86
C SER A 450 3.95 -2.60 29.75
N GLN A 451 3.91 -1.89 28.62
CA GLN A 451 3.05 -0.72 28.33
C GLN A 451 1.65 -1.03 27.78
N GLY A 452 1.32 -2.27 27.40
CA GLY A 452 -0.04 -2.47 26.86
C GLY A 452 -0.28 -3.68 26.00
N ALA A 453 0.75 -4.19 25.33
CA ALA A 453 0.58 -4.97 24.13
C ALA A 453 1.43 -6.23 24.13
N GLU A 454 0.82 -7.31 23.67
CA GLU A 454 1.47 -8.56 23.35
C GLU A 454 1.17 -8.91 21.90
N ILE A 455 2.15 -9.50 21.22
CA ILE A 455 2.05 -9.86 19.81
C ILE A 455 2.65 -11.25 19.62
N VAL A 456 1.92 -12.11 18.90
CA VAL A 456 2.45 -13.30 18.26
C VAL A 456 2.55 -13.04 16.77
N PHE A 457 3.71 -13.33 16.21
CA PHE A 457 3.99 -13.36 14.79
C PHE A 457 4.41 -14.78 14.43
N ALA A 458 3.84 -15.33 13.37
CA ALA A 458 4.21 -16.64 12.86
C ALA A 458 3.97 -16.77 11.36
N GLU A 459 4.53 -17.81 10.76
CA GLU A 459 4.04 -18.33 9.47
C GLU A 459 3.03 -19.46 9.72
N THR A 460 1.97 -19.49 8.92
CA THR A 460 0.92 -20.52 9.02
C THR A 460 0.36 -20.83 7.63
N ASN A 461 -0.22 -22.01 7.44
CA ASN A 461 -1.05 -22.28 6.28
C ASN A 461 -2.49 -21.89 6.62
N ALA A 462 -3.24 -21.32 5.69
CA ALA A 462 -4.64 -20.98 5.92
C ALA A 462 -5.56 -21.58 4.85
N GLU A 463 -6.72 -22.05 5.28
CA GLU A 463 -7.84 -22.38 4.40
C GLU A 463 -9.00 -21.45 4.75
N SER A 464 -9.39 -20.60 3.80
CA SER A 464 -10.57 -19.76 3.96
C SER A 464 -11.78 -20.48 3.35
N ARG A 465 -12.85 -20.53 4.14
CA ARG A 465 -14.15 -21.12 3.83
C ARG A 465 -15.18 -20.00 3.82
N GLN A 466 -15.18 -19.25 2.74
CA GLN A 466 -16.08 -18.12 2.52
C GLN A 466 -17.13 -18.44 1.46
N ASP A 467 -18.28 -17.79 1.56
CA ASP A 467 -19.39 -17.94 0.62
C ASP A 467 -19.26 -17.03 -0.63
N ARG A 468 -18.37 -16.03 -0.61
CA ARG A 468 -18.18 -15.04 -1.69
C ARG A 468 -16.73 -14.61 -1.88
N PRO A 469 -16.30 -14.22 -3.10
CA PRO A 469 -17.07 -14.20 -4.35
C PRO A 469 -17.24 -15.61 -4.92
N VAL A 470 -18.21 -15.76 -5.82
CA VAL A 470 -18.51 -17.02 -6.52
C VAL A 470 -18.17 -16.93 -8.01
N ASP A 471 -17.78 -18.04 -8.61
CA ASP A 471 -17.66 -18.16 -10.06
C ASP A 471 -19.02 -18.18 -10.76
N VAL A 472 -19.04 -18.12 -12.09
CA VAL A 472 -20.27 -18.20 -12.89
C VAL A 472 -21.07 -19.50 -12.72
N ALA A 473 -20.50 -20.53 -12.09
CA ALA A 473 -21.20 -21.76 -11.73
C ALA A 473 -21.74 -21.74 -10.29
N GLY A 474 -21.65 -20.59 -9.59
CA GLY A 474 -22.11 -20.42 -8.22
C GLY A 474 -21.19 -21.02 -7.16
N ARG A 475 -19.94 -21.39 -7.51
CA ARG A 475 -19.00 -21.97 -6.55
C ARG A 475 -18.12 -20.89 -5.95
N ALA A 476 -18.01 -20.87 -4.63
CA ALA A 476 -17.10 -19.97 -3.93
C ALA A 476 -15.64 -20.17 -4.39
N MET A 477 -14.91 -19.06 -4.46
CA MET A 477 -13.51 -19.07 -4.85
C MET A 477 -12.64 -19.72 -3.76
N GLU A 478 -11.94 -20.80 -4.12
CA GLU A 478 -11.05 -21.52 -3.20
C GLU A 478 -9.85 -20.66 -2.80
N VAL A 479 -9.54 -20.66 -1.50
CA VAL A 479 -8.41 -19.95 -0.92
C VAL A 479 -7.66 -20.91 0.00
N LYS A 480 -6.48 -21.32 -0.45
CA LYS A 480 -5.55 -22.19 0.29
C LYS A 480 -4.16 -21.60 0.19
N THR A 481 -3.68 -21.09 1.30
CA THR A 481 -2.44 -20.33 1.39
C THR A 481 -1.36 -21.15 2.09
N LYS A 482 -0.09 -20.90 1.81
CA LYS A 482 1.02 -21.55 2.51
C LYS A 482 2.03 -20.52 3.00
N LYS A 483 2.54 -20.73 4.22
CA LYS A 483 3.50 -19.80 4.85
C LYS A 483 3.00 -18.36 4.88
N SER A 484 1.70 -18.19 5.04
CA SER A 484 1.08 -16.88 5.17
C SER A 484 1.53 -16.23 6.45
N LEU A 485 1.72 -14.92 6.37
CA LEU A 485 2.08 -14.13 7.53
C LEU A 485 0.87 -14.05 8.47
N PHE A 486 1.05 -14.49 9.71
CA PHE A 486 0.07 -14.37 10.79
C PHE A 486 0.58 -13.42 11.86
N VAL A 487 -0.24 -12.41 12.18
CA VAL A 487 -0.01 -11.49 13.30
C VAL A 487 -1.26 -11.49 14.18
N LEU A 488 -1.10 -11.90 15.43
CA LEU A 488 -2.12 -11.78 16.46
C LEU A 488 -1.64 -10.81 17.53
N SER A 489 -2.37 -9.72 17.72
CA SER A 489 -2.04 -8.73 18.73
C SER A 489 -3.13 -8.61 19.77
N TYR A 490 -2.70 -8.54 21.03
CA TYR A 490 -3.57 -8.46 22.18
C TYR A 490 -3.22 -7.23 23.02
N THR A 491 -4.23 -6.42 23.32
CA THR A 491 -4.18 -5.35 24.33
C THR A 491 -5.43 -5.45 25.20
N GLU A 492 -5.55 -4.59 26.21
CA GLU A 492 -6.72 -4.58 27.10
C GLU A 492 -8.03 -4.21 26.41
N THR A 493 -7.98 -3.38 25.38
CA THR A 493 -9.16 -2.81 24.70
C THR A 493 -9.26 -3.19 23.24
N LEU A 494 -8.26 -3.90 22.70
CA LEU A 494 -8.14 -4.15 21.27
C LEU A 494 -7.44 -5.48 21.04
N GLN A 495 -8.08 -6.35 20.27
CA GLN A 495 -7.52 -7.59 19.76
C GLN A 495 -7.54 -7.56 18.24
N LEU A 496 -6.40 -7.79 17.61
CA LEU A 496 -6.25 -7.70 16.15
C LEU A 496 -5.70 -8.99 15.59
N VAL A 497 -6.25 -9.44 14.47
CA VAL A 497 -5.65 -10.50 13.64
C VAL A 497 -5.42 -9.98 12.24
N TYR A 498 -4.17 -10.13 11.76
CA TYR A 498 -3.78 -9.88 10.38
C TYR A 498 -3.28 -11.18 9.74
N LEU A 499 -3.82 -11.51 8.57
CA LEU A 499 -3.32 -12.56 7.70
C LEU A 499 -2.95 -11.96 6.34
N TYR A 500 -1.79 -12.35 5.82
CA TYR A 500 -1.30 -11.84 4.54
C TYR A 500 -0.61 -12.93 3.72
N ASP A 501 -1.02 -13.03 2.46
CA ASP A 501 -0.39 -13.86 1.43
C ASP A 501 -0.57 -13.18 0.06
N ASP A 502 0.48 -13.14 -0.76
CA ASP A 502 0.45 -12.52 -2.09
C ASP A 502 0.92 -13.43 -3.23
N ASN A 503 1.16 -14.71 -2.95
CA ASN A 503 1.74 -15.66 -3.89
C ASN A 503 1.04 -17.02 -3.91
N ILE A 504 -0.25 -17.06 -3.57
CA ILE A 504 -1.09 -18.27 -3.49
C ILE A 504 -1.02 -19.13 -4.75
N LEU A 505 -0.93 -18.51 -5.94
CA LEU A 505 -0.81 -19.28 -7.19
C LEU A 505 0.46 -20.13 -7.19
N VAL A 506 1.58 -19.59 -6.69
CA VAL A 506 2.89 -20.28 -6.61
C VAL A 506 2.85 -21.38 -5.55
N ASP A 507 2.19 -21.14 -4.42
CA ASP A 507 2.08 -22.12 -3.31
C ASP A 507 1.41 -23.42 -3.73
N ASN A 508 0.51 -23.33 -4.72
CA ASN A 508 -0.31 -24.42 -5.20
C ASN A 508 0.20 -25.02 -6.52
N LEU A 509 1.38 -24.59 -7.00
CA LEU A 509 2.10 -25.26 -8.09
C LEU A 509 2.73 -26.56 -7.59
N ASP A 510 2.70 -27.60 -8.42
CA ASP A 510 3.42 -28.85 -8.16
C ASP A 510 4.90 -28.71 -8.62
N PRO A 511 5.89 -28.83 -7.72
CA PRO A 511 7.28 -28.60 -8.08
C PRO A 511 7.82 -29.55 -9.17
N ASN A 512 7.11 -30.64 -9.50
CA ASN A 512 7.55 -31.64 -10.46
C ASN A 512 7.06 -31.41 -11.90
N VAL A 513 6.20 -30.41 -12.15
CA VAL A 513 5.71 -30.11 -13.51
C VAL A 513 6.21 -28.74 -13.97
N PRO A 514 6.89 -28.64 -15.12
CA PRO A 514 7.43 -27.36 -15.60
C PRO A 514 6.34 -26.41 -16.10
N LEU A 515 6.54 -25.11 -15.87
CA LEU A 515 5.77 -24.06 -16.55
C LEU A 515 6.01 -24.15 -18.06
N PRO A 516 4.98 -23.97 -18.92
CA PRO A 516 3.65 -23.42 -18.61
C PRO A 516 2.55 -24.47 -18.40
N GLN A 517 2.86 -25.77 -18.36
CA GLN A 517 1.86 -26.85 -18.31
C GLN A 517 1.02 -26.85 -17.02
N GLN A 518 1.44 -26.04 -16.06
CA GLN A 518 0.89 -25.94 -14.73
C GLN A 518 0.13 -24.64 -14.46
N PHE A 519 0.04 -23.72 -15.43
CA PHE A 519 -0.74 -22.50 -15.23
C PHE A 519 -2.18 -22.86 -14.88
N PRO A 520 -2.70 -22.36 -13.75
CA PRO A 520 -4.04 -22.73 -13.32
C PRO A 520 -5.07 -22.29 -14.35
N LYS A 521 -6.11 -23.11 -14.51
CA LYS A 521 -7.21 -22.79 -15.43
C LYS A 521 -7.83 -21.45 -15.03
N PRO A 522 -8.00 -20.52 -15.97
CA PRO A 522 -8.68 -19.26 -15.70
C PRO A 522 -10.07 -19.49 -15.11
N LYS A 523 -10.49 -18.58 -14.24
CA LYS A 523 -11.81 -18.55 -13.61
C LYS A 523 -12.62 -17.42 -14.21
N SER A 524 -13.93 -17.52 -14.11
CA SER A 524 -14.86 -16.50 -14.60
C SER A 524 -15.73 -16.01 -13.46
N LEU A 525 -15.72 -14.69 -13.25
CA LEU A 525 -16.56 -13.98 -12.29
C LEU A 525 -17.52 -13.09 -13.08
N ALA A 526 -18.78 -13.02 -12.69
CA ALA A 526 -19.77 -12.15 -13.33
C ALA A 526 -20.29 -11.10 -12.36
N ILE A 527 -20.49 -9.90 -12.87
CA ILE A 527 -21.28 -8.83 -12.28
C ILE A 527 -22.44 -8.52 -13.22
N ARG A 528 -23.33 -7.58 -12.88
CA ARG A 528 -24.61 -7.37 -13.59
C ARG A 528 -24.45 -7.13 -15.10
N ASN A 529 -23.41 -6.40 -15.49
CA ASN A 529 -23.16 -6.00 -16.88
C ASN A 529 -21.73 -6.32 -17.36
N ALA A 530 -21.04 -7.27 -16.72
CA ALA A 530 -19.73 -7.73 -17.21
C ALA A 530 -19.35 -9.12 -16.71
N LEU A 531 -18.56 -9.81 -17.53
CA LEU A 531 -17.88 -11.06 -17.23
C LEU A 531 -16.36 -10.84 -17.18
N PHE A 532 -15.74 -11.15 -16.06
CA PHE A 532 -14.29 -11.11 -15.87
C PHE A 532 -13.69 -12.49 -16.10
N THR A 533 -12.58 -12.54 -16.84
CA THR A 533 -11.72 -13.72 -16.92
C THR A 533 -10.48 -13.49 -16.07
N THR A 534 -10.30 -14.29 -15.03
CA THR A 534 -9.26 -14.07 -14.01
C THR A 534 -8.39 -15.30 -13.81
N THR A 535 -7.29 -15.15 -13.08
CA THR A 535 -6.65 -16.29 -12.39
C THR A 535 -7.56 -16.81 -11.27
N PRO A 536 -7.24 -17.96 -10.64
CA PRO A 536 -7.65 -18.19 -9.25
C PRO A 536 -7.12 -17.08 -8.31
N VAL A 537 -7.53 -17.14 -7.04
CA VAL A 537 -7.04 -16.20 -6.03
C VAL A 537 -5.51 -16.28 -5.95
N ASN A 538 -4.84 -15.13 -6.09
CA ASN A 538 -3.38 -15.01 -5.94
C ASN A 538 -2.98 -14.33 -4.63
N GLY A 539 -3.80 -13.40 -4.13
CA GLY A 539 -3.56 -12.73 -2.86
C GLY A 539 -4.73 -12.83 -1.91
N PHE A 540 -4.42 -12.93 -0.62
CA PHE A 540 -5.36 -13.00 0.49
C PHE A 540 -4.88 -12.07 1.60
N LEU A 541 -5.70 -11.09 1.95
CA LEU A 541 -5.43 -10.20 3.07
C LEU A 541 -6.66 -10.14 3.97
N LEU A 542 -6.49 -10.52 5.23
CA LEU A 542 -7.51 -10.35 6.27
C LEU A 542 -6.99 -9.36 7.30
N PHE A 543 -7.74 -8.28 7.52
CA PHE A 543 -7.54 -7.37 8.63
C PHE A 543 -8.79 -7.36 9.50
N ALA A 544 -8.66 -7.75 10.77
CA ALA A 544 -9.82 -7.86 11.63
C ALA A 544 -9.55 -7.44 13.08
N GLU A 545 -10.58 -6.88 13.69
CA GLU A 545 -10.73 -6.68 15.13
C GLU A 545 -11.56 -7.84 15.69
N LEU A 546 -11.04 -8.49 16.73
CA LEU A 546 -11.64 -9.67 17.33
C LEU A 546 -12.52 -9.28 18.53
N LEU A 547 -13.70 -9.92 18.63
CA LEU A 547 -14.56 -9.85 19.80
C LEU A 547 -14.04 -10.75 20.92
N ASP A 548 -13.59 -11.95 20.55
CA ASP A 548 -13.03 -12.98 21.43
C ASP A 548 -11.92 -13.77 20.70
N GLU A 549 -11.51 -14.94 21.21
CA GLU A 549 -10.42 -15.72 20.62
C GLU A 549 -10.67 -16.22 19.19
N GLU A 550 -11.94 -16.28 18.75
CA GLU A 550 -12.33 -16.80 17.44
C GLU A 550 -13.19 -15.83 16.63
N MET A 551 -14.12 -15.11 17.26
CA MET A 551 -15.11 -14.29 16.57
C MET A 551 -14.54 -12.94 16.13
N ILE A 552 -14.70 -12.62 14.85
CA ILE A 552 -14.35 -11.30 14.31
C ILE A 552 -15.53 -10.35 14.51
N ASP A 553 -15.30 -9.25 15.22
CA ASP A 553 -16.27 -8.16 15.37
C ASP A 553 -16.33 -7.29 14.11
N GLN A 554 -15.17 -6.84 13.61
CA GLN A 554 -15.07 -6.06 12.39
C GLN A 554 -13.98 -6.63 11.52
N GLY A 555 -14.29 -6.90 10.25
CA GLY A 555 -13.36 -7.58 9.36
C GLY A 555 -13.34 -6.99 7.97
N HIS A 556 -12.17 -7.11 7.36
CA HIS A 556 -11.88 -6.65 6.01
C HIS A 556 -11.10 -7.75 5.30
N LEU A 557 -11.76 -8.41 4.33
CA LEU A 557 -11.13 -9.43 3.50
C LEU A 557 -10.89 -8.89 2.09
N LEU A 558 -9.65 -8.98 1.62
CA LEU A 558 -9.28 -8.65 0.24
C LEU A 558 -8.77 -9.90 -0.47
N LEU A 559 -9.37 -10.21 -1.61
CA LEU A 559 -8.91 -11.26 -2.52
C LEU A 559 -8.41 -10.64 -3.82
N VAL A 560 -7.20 -11.01 -4.23
CA VAL A 560 -6.55 -10.43 -5.42
C VAL A 560 -6.46 -11.46 -6.53
N PHE A 561 -6.87 -11.07 -7.73
CA PHE A 561 -6.84 -11.89 -8.94
C PHE A 561 -6.07 -11.18 -10.05
N GLY A 562 -5.33 -11.93 -10.86
CA GLY A 562 -4.85 -11.43 -12.16
C GLY A 562 -6.02 -11.35 -13.12
N LEU A 563 -6.20 -10.21 -13.79
CA LEU A 563 -7.29 -9.99 -14.74
C LEU A 563 -6.78 -10.19 -16.18
N TYR A 564 -7.28 -11.23 -16.86
CA TYR A 564 -6.95 -11.52 -18.26
C TYR A 564 -7.81 -10.73 -19.24
N GLY A 565 -9.07 -10.47 -18.89
CA GLY A 565 -9.99 -9.80 -19.79
C GLY A 565 -11.31 -9.45 -19.13
N ILE A 566 -11.98 -8.46 -19.72
CA ILE A 566 -13.31 -7.99 -19.35
C ILE A 566 -14.17 -8.17 -20.60
N LEU A 567 -15.30 -8.86 -20.46
CA LEU A 567 -16.32 -8.98 -21.49
C LEU A 567 -17.59 -8.27 -21.00
N PRO A 568 -17.92 -7.10 -21.54
CA PRO A 568 -19.18 -6.41 -21.23
C PRO A 568 -20.40 -7.27 -21.61
N SER A 569 -21.47 -7.17 -20.82
CA SER A 569 -22.73 -7.88 -21.05
C SER A 569 -23.93 -7.01 -20.65
N LEU A 570 -25.13 -7.37 -21.12
CA LEU A 570 -26.38 -6.83 -20.57
C LEU A 570 -27.13 -7.95 -19.82
N PRO A 571 -27.94 -7.61 -18.80
CA PRO A 571 -28.80 -8.59 -18.11
C PRO A 571 -29.84 -9.21 -19.06
N ASP A 572 -30.38 -8.40 -19.96
CA ASP A 572 -31.38 -8.79 -20.95
C ASP A 572 -30.72 -9.33 -22.23
N PRO A 573 -31.41 -10.15 -23.04
CA PRO A 573 -30.88 -10.62 -24.33
C PRO A 573 -30.39 -9.45 -25.20
N TYR A 574 -29.17 -9.59 -25.74
CA TYR A 574 -28.51 -8.50 -26.46
C TYR A 574 -27.75 -8.99 -27.70
N ALA A 575 -27.63 -8.12 -28.70
CA ALA A 575 -26.66 -8.25 -29.78
C ALA A 575 -25.39 -7.48 -29.43
N ALA A 576 -24.21 -8.03 -29.74
CA ALA A 576 -22.94 -7.45 -29.31
C ALA A 576 -21.97 -7.25 -30.47
N ASN A 577 -21.35 -6.06 -30.51
CA ASN A 577 -20.16 -5.80 -31.27
C ASN A 577 -19.00 -5.55 -30.30
N ILE A 578 -18.08 -6.50 -30.19
CA ILE A 578 -16.95 -6.49 -29.26
C ILE A 578 -15.59 -6.42 -29.98
N GLY A 579 -15.56 -5.80 -31.17
CA GLY A 579 -14.46 -5.89 -32.15
C GLY A 579 -13.04 -5.71 -31.62
N LEU A 580 -12.81 -4.83 -30.63
CA LEU A 580 -11.49 -4.61 -30.04
C LEU A 580 -11.11 -5.63 -28.93
N PHE A 581 -12.09 -6.26 -28.28
CA PHE A 581 -11.87 -7.27 -27.24
C PHE A 581 -11.74 -8.71 -27.79
N ARG A 582 -12.30 -8.97 -28.98
CA ARG A 582 -12.23 -10.29 -29.63
C ARG A 582 -10.82 -10.64 -30.11
N THR A 583 -10.10 -9.66 -30.66
CA THR A 583 -8.74 -9.82 -31.21
C THR A 583 -7.68 -10.12 -30.13
N ALA A 584 -7.95 -9.75 -28.87
CA ALA A 584 -7.10 -10.08 -27.72
C ALA A 584 -7.32 -11.53 -27.21
N ASN A 585 -8.50 -12.11 -27.43
CA ASN A 585 -8.83 -13.48 -27.04
C ASN A 585 -8.41 -14.53 -28.09
N ASP A 586 -8.41 -14.20 -29.39
CA ASP A 586 -8.06 -15.14 -30.48
C ASP A 586 -6.55 -15.34 -30.67
N ARG A 587 -5.70 -14.43 -30.17
CA ARG A 587 -4.26 -14.68 -30.07
C ARG A 587 -4.04 -15.63 -28.90
N GLY A 588 -3.95 -16.92 -29.21
CA GLY A 588 -3.93 -18.01 -28.25
C GLY A 588 -3.08 -17.79 -26.99
N VAL A 589 -3.43 -18.53 -25.94
CA VAL A 589 -2.96 -18.59 -24.54
C VAL A 589 -1.46 -18.28 -24.27
N LYS A 590 -0.58 -18.30 -25.28
CA LYS A 590 0.89 -18.14 -25.16
C LYS A 590 1.39 -16.71 -24.91
N SER A 591 0.57 -15.66 -25.03
CA SER A 591 1.00 -14.28 -24.73
C SER A 591 -0.08 -13.50 -23.97
N ARG A 592 -0.38 -13.92 -22.73
CA ARG A 592 -1.25 -13.16 -21.83
C ARG A 592 -0.39 -12.26 -20.95
N TYR A 593 -0.16 -11.03 -21.38
CA TYR A 593 0.40 -10.01 -20.50
C TYR A 593 -0.68 -9.58 -19.49
N LEU A 594 -0.52 -9.95 -18.21
CA LEU A 594 -1.36 -9.48 -17.12
C LEU A 594 -1.04 -8.00 -16.87
N ALA A 595 -1.81 -7.10 -17.49
CA ALA A 595 -1.68 -5.66 -17.29
C ALA A 595 -2.54 -5.14 -16.13
N LEU A 596 -3.53 -5.92 -15.68
CA LEU A 596 -4.54 -5.52 -14.71
C LEU A 596 -4.74 -6.57 -13.62
N MET A 597 -5.20 -6.13 -12.45
CA MET A 597 -5.68 -6.95 -11.35
C MET A 597 -7.14 -6.65 -11.08
N LEU A 598 -7.88 -7.66 -10.63
CA LEU A 598 -9.18 -7.50 -10.01
C LEU A 598 -9.00 -7.74 -8.51
N VAL A 599 -9.48 -6.82 -7.69
CA VAL A 599 -9.52 -6.96 -6.23
C VAL A 599 -10.97 -7.10 -5.81
N CYS A 600 -11.30 -8.16 -5.08
CA CYS A 600 -12.56 -8.29 -4.37
C CYS A 600 -12.35 -7.84 -2.92
N TYR A 601 -13.15 -6.91 -2.45
CA TYR A 601 -13.09 -6.36 -1.10
C TYR A 601 -14.41 -6.64 -0.38
N ILE A 602 -14.30 -7.30 0.78
CA ILE A 602 -15.43 -7.75 1.59
C ILE A 602 -15.25 -7.20 3.00
N PRO A 603 -15.75 -5.98 3.30
CA PRO A 603 -15.87 -5.50 4.66
C PRO A 603 -17.13 -6.07 5.33
N TRP A 604 -17.04 -6.35 6.63
CA TRP A 604 -18.20 -6.70 7.43
C TRP A 604 -18.11 -6.22 8.87
N THR A 605 -19.27 -6.12 9.50
CA THR A 605 -19.41 -5.90 10.95
C THR A 605 -20.37 -6.94 11.53
N HIS A 606 -19.94 -7.57 12.61
CA HIS A 606 -20.72 -8.54 13.35
C HIS A 606 -21.98 -7.91 13.94
N SER A 607 -23.11 -8.62 13.84
CA SER A 607 -24.32 -8.25 14.54
C SER A 607 -24.30 -8.76 15.98
N THR A 608 -24.76 -7.93 16.92
CA THR A 608 -24.80 -8.29 18.35
C THR A 608 -25.82 -9.39 18.68
N ASP A 609 -26.72 -9.73 17.76
CA ASP A 609 -27.72 -10.79 17.91
C ASP A 609 -27.40 -11.95 16.96
N GLU A 610 -27.13 -13.13 17.50
CA GLU A 610 -26.73 -14.33 16.73
C GLU A 610 -27.82 -14.79 15.73
N GLU A 611 -29.07 -14.39 15.93
CA GLU A 611 -30.18 -14.70 15.02
C GLU A 611 -30.25 -13.76 13.80
N THR A 612 -29.53 -12.63 13.85
CA THR A 612 -29.50 -11.63 12.77
C THR A 612 -28.24 -11.78 11.91
N ALA A 613 -28.38 -11.63 10.59
CA ALA A 613 -27.22 -11.60 9.72
C ALA A 613 -26.27 -10.44 10.04
N ASP A 614 -24.99 -10.69 9.80
CA ASP A 614 -23.97 -9.66 9.87
C ASP A 614 -24.12 -8.69 8.69
N ASN A 615 -23.67 -7.45 8.86
CA ASN A 615 -23.66 -6.49 7.76
C ASN A 615 -22.43 -6.75 6.88
N VAL A 616 -22.63 -7.33 5.71
CA VAL A 616 -21.56 -7.73 4.77
C VAL A 616 -21.77 -7.04 3.43
N HIS A 617 -20.70 -6.44 2.89
CA HIS A 617 -20.71 -5.88 1.55
C HIS A 617 -19.63 -6.53 0.69
N THR A 618 -19.82 -6.53 -0.64
CA THR A 618 -18.82 -7.05 -1.57
C THR A 618 -18.65 -6.06 -2.70
N ASN A 619 -17.42 -5.62 -2.91
CA ASN A 619 -17.07 -4.65 -3.93
C ASN A 619 -15.89 -5.17 -4.77
N PHE A 620 -15.81 -4.74 -6.02
CA PHE A 620 -14.71 -5.09 -6.92
C PHE A 620 -13.97 -3.85 -7.41
N PHE A 621 -12.66 -3.99 -7.63
CA PHE A 621 -11.80 -2.91 -8.12
C PHE A 621 -10.85 -3.41 -9.20
N ILE A 622 -10.67 -2.59 -10.25
CA ILE A 622 -9.74 -2.89 -11.34
C ILE A 622 -8.51 -2.02 -11.18
N LEU A 623 -7.34 -2.66 -11.05
CA LEU A 623 -6.07 -1.99 -10.77
C LEU A 623 -5.08 -2.21 -11.91
N PRO A 624 -4.30 -1.19 -12.33
CA PRO A 624 -3.15 -1.43 -13.17
C PRO A 624 -2.08 -2.21 -12.39
N LEU A 625 -1.46 -3.19 -13.04
CA LEU A 625 -0.23 -3.81 -12.55
C LEU A 625 0.88 -2.76 -12.66
N GLY A 626 1.24 -2.10 -11.55
CA GLY A 626 2.23 -1.01 -11.56
C GLY A 626 3.60 -1.44 -12.10
N LEU A 627 4.43 -0.47 -12.52
CA LEU A 627 5.80 -0.71 -13.04
C LEU A 627 6.75 -1.46 -12.07
N GLY A 628 6.39 -1.58 -10.78
CA GLY A 628 7.09 -2.42 -9.80
C GLY A 628 6.68 -3.91 -9.80
N GLY A 629 5.58 -4.27 -10.48
CA GLY A 629 5.16 -5.66 -10.72
C GLY A 629 5.89 -6.32 -11.88
N LYS A 630 6.81 -5.61 -12.56
CA LYS A 630 7.62 -6.15 -13.65
C LYS A 630 8.53 -7.33 -13.22
N ASN A 631 8.77 -7.50 -11.92
CA ASN A 631 9.61 -8.60 -11.42
C ASN A 631 8.88 -9.94 -11.27
N LEU A 632 7.55 -10.00 -11.49
CA LEU A 632 6.81 -11.26 -11.40
C LEU A 632 6.87 -12.12 -12.68
N LEU A 633 7.26 -11.57 -13.84
CA LEU A 633 7.29 -12.30 -15.11
C LEU A 633 8.42 -11.88 -16.09
N ALA A 634 9.46 -11.16 -15.64
CA ALA A 634 10.56 -10.76 -16.52
C ALA A 634 11.55 -11.90 -16.80
N SER A 635 11.13 -12.86 -17.62
CA SER A 635 12.02 -13.65 -18.47
C SER A 635 11.32 -13.88 -19.81
N GLY A 636 11.72 -13.13 -20.83
CA GLY A 636 11.23 -13.37 -22.19
C GLY A 636 11.04 -12.10 -23.01
N ASP A 637 12.13 -11.69 -23.64
CA ASP A 637 12.19 -11.12 -24.99
C ASP A 637 11.70 -9.69 -25.29
N ASN A 638 12.72 -8.93 -25.71
CA ASN A 638 12.68 -7.90 -26.73
C ASN A 638 11.75 -8.26 -27.90
N ALA A 639 10.93 -7.30 -28.35
CA ALA A 639 10.50 -7.26 -29.73
C ALA A 639 10.26 -5.82 -30.18
N GLN A 640 10.87 -5.53 -31.33
CA GLN A 640 10.99 -4.25 -32.00
C GLN A 640 9.68 -3.73 -32.57
N ALA A 641 9.69 -2.41 -32.79
CA ALA A 641 8.76 -1.70 -33.66
C ALA A 641 8.65 -2.34 -35.05
N ALA A 642 7.45 -2.27 -35.63
CA ALA A 642 7.19 -2.53 -37.03
C ALA A 642 5.95 -1.71 -37.47
N PRO A 643 5.68 -1.57 -38.77
CA PRO A 643 6.38 -0.68 -39.69
C PRO A 643 5.41 0.30 -40.38
N ASP A 644 5.96 1.32 -41.03
CA ASP A 644 5.24 2.18 -41.98
C ASP A 644 4.63 1.35 -43.11
N ILE A 645 3.34 1.55 -43.40
CA ILE A 645 2.70 1.03 -44.60
C ILE A 645 2.48 2.18 -45.57
N ALA A 646 3.14 2.04 -46.72
CA ALA A 646 3.16 2.96 -47.84
C ALA A 646 1.79 3.08 -48.54
N THR A 647 1.49 4.32 -48.93
CA THR A 647 0.39 4.73 -49.79
C THR A 647 0.59 4.28 -51.24
N PRO A 648 -0.40 3.67 -51.91
CA PRO A 648 -0.38 3.51 -53.37
C PRO A 648 -0.83 4.80 -54.08
N GLY A 649 -0.08 5.16 -55.11
CA GLY A 649 -0.20 6.41 -55.86
C GLY A 649 -1.46 6.56 -56.70
N ALA A 650 -1.76 7.83 -56.96
CA ALA A 650 -2.82 8.31 -57.84
C ALA A 650 -2.31 8.53 -59.27
N THR A 651 -3.19 8.30 -60.26
CA THR A 651 -3.23 9.09 -61.51
C THR A 651 -4.66 9.11 -62.10
N THR A 652 -5.28 10.30 -62.05
CA THR A 652 -6.00 11.08 -63.12
C THR A 652 -6.97 10.37 -64.09
N PHE A 653 -8.17 10.87 -64.45
CA PHE A 653 -8.60 12.23 -64.80
C PHE A 653 -10.13 12.39 -64.69
N ALA A 654 -10.62 13.59 -64.34
CA ALA A 654 -11.66 14.31 -65.11
C ALA A 654 -11.99 15.66 -64.46
N SER A 655 -11.97 16.72 -65.27
CA SER A 655 -12.48 18.04 -64.93
C SER A 655 -13.96 18.17 -65.31
N SER A 656 -14.82 18.64 -64.40
CA SER A 656 -15.57 19.90 -64.56
C SER A 656 -16.60 20.12 -63.43
N SER A 657 -16.46 21.29 -62.80
CA SER A 657 -17.41 22.10 -62.02
C SER A 657 -18.39 21.47 -61.00
N ARG A 658 -18.12 21.84 -59.73
CA ARG A 658 -19.02 22.46 -58.73
C ARG A 658 -20.10 21.60 -58.04
N GLN A 659 -19.68 20.89 -57.00
CA GLN A 659 -20.14 21.03 -55.59
C GLN A 659 -19.19 20.16 -54.74
N LYS A 660 -18.71 20.65 -53.58
CA LYS A 660 -17.91 19.80 -52.68
C LYS A 660 -18.83 18.67 -52.19
N PRO A 661 -18.49 17.38 -52.36
CA PRO A 661 -19.25 16.33 -51.71
C PRO A 661 -19.21 16.59 -50.20
N LEU A 662 -20.38 16.67 -49.57
CA LEU A 662 -20.53 16.97 -48.14
C LEU A 662 -20.21 15.75 -47.26
N GLU A 663 -20.26 14.53 -47.82
CA GLU A 663 -19.98 13.28 -47.10
C GLU A 663 -18.52 13.21 -46.57
N PRO A 664 -17.46 13.55 -47.34
CA PRO A 664 -16.10 13.68 -46.79
C PRO A 664 -15.95 14.73 -45.68
N GLU A 665 -16.73 15.81 -45.71
CA GLU A 665 -16.69 16.84 -44.65
C GLU A 665 -17.44 16.34 -43.41
N TRP A 666 -18.57 15.66 -43.58
CA TRP A 666 -19.29 14.99 -42.51
C TRP A 666 -18.41 13.94 -41.81
N ASP A 667 -17.76 13.08 -42.59
CA ASP A 667 -16.84 12.07 -42.06
C ASP A 667 -15.68 12.76 -41.31
N ARG A 668 -15.09 13.81 -41.88
CA ARG A 668 -14.06 14.59 -41.19
C ARG A 668 -14.54 15.13 -39.83
N LEU A 669 -15.77 15.61 -39.73
CA LEU A 669 -16.30 16.21 -38.50
C LEU A 669 -16.75 15.18 -37.46
N PHE A 670 -17.31 14.04 -37.91
CA PHE A 670 -18.06 13.13 -37.04
C PHE A 670 -17.50 11.71 -36.95
N TRP A 671 -16.52 11.28 -37.76
CA TRP A 671 -16.09 9.88 -37.78
C TRP A 671 -15.68 9.35 -36.39
N ARG A 672 -15.09 10.21 -35.54
CA ARG A 672 -14.68 9.87 -34.16
C ARG A 672 -15.83 9.39 -33.28
N PHE A 673 -17.06 9.84 -33.52
CA PHE A 673 -18.25 9.37 -32.80
C PHE A 673 -18.67 7.94 -33.18
N TYR A 674 -18.17 7.41 -34.29
CA TYR A 674 -18.42 6.05 -34.74
C TYR A 674 -17.32 5.07 -34.27
N ILE A 675 -16.25 5.56 -33.64
CA ILE A 675 -15.20 4.71 -33.05
C ILE A 675 -15.61 4.32 -31.63
N GLU A 676 -15.86 3.04 -31.45
CA GLU A 676 -16.33 2.45 -30.20
C GLU A 676 -15.51 1.17 -29.93
N GLN A 677 -15.09 0.96 -28.67
CA GLN A 677 -14.42 -0.27 -28.26
C GLN A 677 -15.38 -1.45 -28.24
N PHE A 678 -16.63 -1.20 -27.82
CA PHE A 678 -17.72 -2.15 -27.91
C PHE A 678 -19.08 -1.44 -27.94
N ALA A 679 -20.09 -2.15 -28.45
CA ALA A 679 -21.49 -1.75 -28.43
C ALA A 679 -22.38 -2.96 -28.14
N LEU A 680 -23.39 -2.79 -27.28
CA LEU A 680 -24.37 -3.79 -26.91
C LEU A 680 -25.77 -3.23 -27.20
N LEU A 681 -26.55 -3.92 -28.02
CA LEU A 681 -27.94 -3.58 -28.33
C LEU A 681 -28.84 -4.50 -27.55
N ASP A 682 -29.67 -3.96 -26.66
CA ASP A 682 -30.74 -4.73 -26.04
C ASP A 682 -31.76 -5.12 -27.13
N VAL A 683 -32.11 -6.40 -27.23
CA VAL A 683 -33.13 -6.89 -28.18
C VAL A 683 -34.43 -7.29 -27.48
N SER A 684 -34.52 -7.04 -26.19
CA SER A 684 -35.71 -7.22 -25.37
C SER A 684 -36.56 -5.95 -25.35
N THR A 685 -37.82 -6.10 -24.95
CA THR A 685 -38.72 -4.96 -24.71
C THR A 685 -38.48 -4.29 -23.35
N ASN A 686 -37.51 -4.74 -22.55
CA ASN A 686 -37.24 -4.18 -21.23
C ASN A 686 -36.56 -2.80 -21.30
N ALA A 687 -35.74 -2.60 -22.33
CA ALA A 687 -35.07 -1.33 -22.61
C ALA A 687 -35.45 -0.72 -23.97
N ASP A 688 -36.63 -1.03 -24.51
CA ASP A 688 -37.15 -0.47 -25.77
C ASP A 688 -36.18 -0.54 -26.95
N TRP A 689 -35.41 -1.64 -27.05
CA TRP A 689 -34.35 -1.82 -28.05
C TRP A 689 -33.27 -0.73 -28.06
N MET A 690 -33.05 -0.09 -26.92
CA MET A 690 -31.93 0.81 -26.71
C MET A 690 -30.63 0.01 -26.53
N GLY A 691 -29.57 0.50 -27.14
CA GLY A 691 -28.21 0.02 -26.98
C GLY A 691 -27.33 0.97 -26.17
N VAL A 692 -26.21 0.44 -25.72
CA VAL A 692 -25.13 1.18 -25.07
C VAL A 692 -23.80 0.88 -25.74
N SER A 693 -22.99 1.91 -25.99
CA SER A 693 -21.63 1.78 -26.51
C SER A 693 -20.61 2.46 -25.61
N PHE A 694 -19.38 1.97 -25.68
CA PHE A 694 -18.25 2.53 -24.94
C PHE A 694 -17.17 2.99 -25.91
N ALA A 695 -16.73 4.24 -25.71
CA ALA A 695 -15.80 4.95 -26.57
C ALA A 695 -14.76 5.70 -25.71
N TRP A 696 -13.69 5.00 -25.33
CA TRP A 696 -12.57 5.63 -24.65
C TRP A 696 -11.62 6.32 -25.64
N PHE A 697 -11.20 7.52 -25.29
CA PHE A 697 -10.22 8.31 -26.01
C PHE A 697 -9.43 9.17 -25.02
N ASN A 698 -8.22 9.58 -25.43
CA ASN A 698 -7.40 10.49 -24.64
C ASN A 698 -7.70 11.93 -25.07
N SER A 699 -8.34 12.73 -24.21
CA SER A 699 -8.74 14.12 -24.49
C SER A 699 -7.58 15.01 -24.95
N ARG A 700 -6.35 14.72 -24.51
CA ARG A 700 -5.13 15.46 -24.90
C ARG A 700 -4.60 15.09 -26.28
N ARG A 701 -5.01 13.95 -26.82
CA ARG A 701 -4.64 13.48 -28.16
C ARG A 701 -5.77 13.67 -29.17
N VAL A 702 -6.86 14.31 -28.76
CA VAL A 702 -7.91 14.75 -29.68
C VAL A 702 -7.33 15.88 -30.52
N SER A 703 -7.37 15.72 -31.84
CA SER A 703 -6.89 16.72 -32.80
C SER A 703 -8.02 17.66 -33.19
N ASP A 704 -7.68 18.91 -33.43
CA ASP A 704 -8.51 19.95 -34.05
C ASP A 704 -9.01 19.59 -35.46
N ASN A 705 -8.43 18.57 -36.12
CA ASN A 705 -8.92 18.05 -37.40
C ASN A 705 -10.35 17.50 -37.31
N ASP A 706 -10.76 16.99 -36.14
CA ASP A 706 -12.11 16.52 -35.83
C ASP A 706 -12.87 17.61 -35.05
N TYR A 707 -13.16 18.76 -35.70
CA TYR A 707 -13.54 20.02 -35.03
C TYR A 707 -14.67 19.87 -34.00
N VAL A 708 -15.77 19.19 -34.33
CA VAL A 708 -16.90 19.00 -33.41
C VAL A 708 -16.50 18.13 -32.21
N PHE A 709 -15.79 17.03 -32.46
CA PHE A 709 -15.31 16.14 -31.38
C PHE A 709 -14.29 16.85 -30.47
N TYR A 710 -13.43 17.70 -31.04
CA TYR A 710 -12.47 18.52 -30.29
C TYR A 710 -13.17 19.60 -29.46
N GLN A 711 -14.21 20.26 -29.97
CA GLN A 711 -14.97 21.24 -29.21
C GLN A 711 -15.65 20.62 -27.98
N ILE A 712 -16.17 19.40 -28.10
CA ILE A 712 -16.89 18.73 -27.03
C ILE A 712 -15.94 18.09 -26.01
N TYR A 713 -14.84 17.47 -26.48
CA TYR A 713 -13.99 16.63 -25.62
C TYR A 713 -12.50 17.01 -25.57
N GLY A 714 -12.10 18.13 -26.19
CA GLY A 714 -10.74 18.65 -26.12
C GLY A 714 -10.33 18.92 -24.67
N ALA A 715 -9.03 18.80 -24.38
CA ALA A 715 -8.51 19.00 -23.03
C ALA A 715 -8.86 20.40 -22.48
N GLN A 716 -9.51 20.44 -21.32
CA GLN A 716 -9.86 21.66 -20.59
C GLN A 716 -8.77 21.99 -19.55
N ASP A 717 -8.60 23.27 -19.17
CA ASP A 717 -7.58 23.70 -18.18
C ASP A 717 -7.77 23.07 -16.78
N THR A 718 -8.96 22.53 -16.49
CA THR A 718 -9.32 21.85 -15.24
C THR A 718 -9.18 20.32 -15.30
N ASP A 719 -8.76 19.73 -16.43
CA ASP A 719 -8.59 18.28 -16.54
C ASP A 719 -7.42 17.81 -15.64
N ASP A 720 -7.78 17.18 -14.52
CA ASP A 720 -6.84 16.67 -13.53
C ASP A 720 -5.79 15.76 -14.20
N GLN A 721 -4.51 16.06 -13.97
CA GLN A 721 -3.33 15.40 -14.56
C GLN A 721 -3.22 13.91 -14.19
N THR A 722 -4.12 13.42 -13.33
CA THR A 722 -4.15 12.06 -12.78
C THR A 722 -5.24 11.16 -13.37
N GLN A 723 -5.98 11.58 -14.42
CA GLN A 723 -7.00 10.74 -15.06
C GLN A 723 -6.45 9.32 -15.33
N ALA A 724 -7.17 8.35 -14.77
CA ALA A 724 -6.74 6.98 -14.58
C ALA A 724 -6.17 6.39 -15.87
N LEU A 725 -5.04 5.68 -15.74
CA LEU A 725 -4.45 4.83 -16.78
C LEU A 725 -5.44 3.78 -17.34
N PHE A 726 -6.63 3.66 -16.74
CA PHE A 726 -7.70 2.77 -17.15
C PHE A 726 -9.10 3.40 -16.89
N PRO A 727 -9.99 3.52 -17.91
CA PRO A 727 -11.26 4.26 -17.82
C PRO A 727 -12.45 3.49 -17.26
N LEU A 728 -12.34 2.17 -17.10
CA LEU A 728 -13.40 1.31 -16.58
C LEU A 728 -13.18 1.08 -15.08
N GLN A 729 -14.25 1.15 -14.31
CA GLN A 729 -14.27 0.88 -12.88
C GLN A 729 -15.46 -0.02 -12.53
N VAL A 730 -15.52 -0.51 -11.31
CA VAL A 730 -16.70 -1.22 -10.79
C VAL A 730 -17.22 -0.44 -9.59
N GLN A 731 -18.54 -0.26 -9.54
CA GLN A 731 -19.23 0.34 -8.40
C GLN A 731 -20.40 -0.57 -8.02
N GLY A 732 -20.38 -1.10 -6.80
CA GLY A 732 -21.28 -2.18 -6.41
C GLY A 732 -21.10 -3.40 -7.33
N MET A 733 -22.15 -3.75 -8.07
CA MET A 733 -22.18 -4.89 -9.00
C MET A 733 -22.27 -4.44 -10.47
N ASP A 734 -21.90 -3.20 -10.78
CA ASP A 734 -22.00 -2.63 -12.12
C ASP A 734 -20.63 -2.12 -12.60
N LEU A 735 -20.26 -2.50 -13.83
CA LEU A 735 -19.17 -1.91 -14.60
C LEU A 735 -19.58 -0.51 -15.03
N ILE A 736 -18.78 0.47 -14.63
CA ILE A 736 -19.03 1.90 -14.82
C ILE A 736 -17.90 2.55 -15.62
N ALA A 737 -18.22 3.65 -16.27
CA ALA A 737 -17.25 4.57 -16.86
C ALA A 737 -17.78 6.01 -16.80
N GLN A 738 -16.93 7.02 -17.00
CA GLN A 738 -17.41 8.40 -17.14
C GLN A 738 -18.44 8.48 -18.28
N ALA A 739 -19.53 9.20 -18.04
CA ALA A 739 -20.65 9.31 -18.97
C ALA A 739 -20.24 9.83 -20.35
N LYS A 740 -19.22 10.69 -20.43
CA LYS A 740 -18.61 11.13 -21.70
C LYS A 740 -18.00 10.02 -22.57
N PHE A 741 -17.69 8.86 -21.99
CA PHE A 741 -17.20 7.68 -22.70
C PHE A 741 -18.30 6.66 -23.00
N VAL A 742 -19.52 6.87 -22.51
CA VAL A 742 -20.66 5.95 -22.68
C VAL A 742 -21.70 6.64 -23.55
N ARG A 743 -22.23 5.95 -24.56
CA ARG A 743 -23.28 6.49 -25.43
C ARG A 743 -24.49 5.58 -25.39
N ALA A 744 -25.69 6.17 -25.40
CA ALA A 744 -26.89 5.42 -25.72
C ALA A 744 -27.08 5.43 -27.24
N PHE A 745 -27.61 4.36 -27.80
CA PHE A 745 -27.89 4.32 -29.24
C PHE A 745 -29.14 3.51 -29.55
N THR A 746 -29.72 3.72 -30.73
CA THR A 746 -30.75 2.84 -31.30
C THR A 746 -30.35 2.40 -32.69
N VAL A 747 -31.04 1.40 -33.22
CA VAL A 747 -31.05 1.13 -34.67
C VAL A 747 -31.45 2.41 -35.44
N PRO A 748 -31.12 2.51 -36.75
CA PRO A 748 -31.53 3.66 -37.57
C PRO A 748 -33.02 3.98 -37.37
N GLN A 749 -33.35 5.26 -37.20
CA GLN A 749 -34.74 5.67 -36.95
C GLN A 749 -35.65 5.37 -38.14
N ILE A 750 -35.07 5.33 -39.34
CA ILE A 750 -35.78 5.07 -40.57
C ILE A 750 -34.92 4.12 -41.41
N SER A 751 -35.47 2.94 -41.72
CA SER A 751 -34.92 2.06 -42.77
C SER A 751 -35.60 2.37 -44.09
N TRP A 752 -34.81 2.47 -45.16
CA TRP A 752 -35.29 2.89 -46.47
C TRP A 752 -35.15 1.78 -47.50
N GLU A 753 -36.16 1.68 -48.35
CA GLU A 753 -36.11 0.85 -49.55
C GLU A 753 -35.70 1.70 -50.77
N PRO A 754 -35.21 1.08 -51.86
CA PRO A 754 -35.02 1.78 -53.12
C PRO A 754 -36.32 2.46 -53.56
N LEU A 755 -36.22 3.72 -53.98
CA LEU A 755 -37.38 4.54 -54.31
C LEU A 755 -37.44 4.80 -55.81
N TYR A 756 -38.64 4.99 -56.33
CA TYR A 756 -38.84 5.47 -57.69
C TYR A 756 -39.37 6.91 -57.62
N ASN A 757 -38.52 7.88 -57.95
CA ASN A 757 -38.94 9.27 -58.06
C ASN A 757 -39.72 9.43 -59.37
N LEU A 758 -40.87 10.11 -59.31
CA LEU A 758 -41.79 10.31 -60.44
C LEU A 758 -41.69 11.73 -61.03
N THR A 759 -40.83 12.56 -60.47
CA THR A 759 -40.72 13.98 -60.79
C THR A 759 -39.29 14.28 -61.19
N GLU A 760 -39.13 14.92 -62.35
CA GLU A 760 -37.81 15.41 -62.77
C GLU A 760 -37.29 16.43 -61.76
N PRO A 761 -36.00 16.40 -61.41
CA PRO A 761 -35.42 17.32 -60.44
C PRO A 761 -35.52 18.78 -60.91
N ASP A 762 -36.07 19.66 -60.07
CA ASP A 762 -36.16 21.10 -60.35
C ASP A 762 -34.76 21.74 -60.34
N LEU A 763 -33.85 21.22 -59.51
CA LEU A 763 -32.45 21.58 -59.41
C LEU A 763 -31.54 20.36 -59.67
N PRO A 764 -31.03 20.20 -60.90
CA PRO A 764 -30.16 19.08 -61.26
C PRO A 764 -28.91 19.02 -60.36
N GLY A 765 -28.78 17.90 -59.63
CA GLY A 765 -27.67 17.65 -58.71
C GLY A 765 -27.92 18.04 -57.24
N GLN A 766 -29.06 18.66 -56.94
CA GLN A 766 -29.52 18.93 -55.56
C GLN A 766 -30.79 18.13 -55.23
N ASP A 767 -31.72 18.06 -56.18
CA ASP A 767 -32.91 17.23 -56.04
C ASP A 767 -32.64 15.77 -56.44
N PRO A 768 -33.36 14.79 -55.85
CA PRO A 768 -33.24 13.39 -56.23
C PRO A 768 -33.51 13.20 -57.74
N PRO A 769 -32.68 12.45 -58.47
CA PRO A 769 -32.91 12.21 -59.89
C PRO A 769 -34.24 11.45 -60.14
N ASP A 770 -34.82 11.66 -61.32
CA ASP A 770 -35.98 10.92 -61.80
C ASP A 770 -35.68 9.42 -61.93
N GLY A 771 -36.66 8.57 -61.63
CA GLY A 771 -36.51 7.13 -61.65
C GLY A 771 -35.91 6.54 -60.36
N PHE A 772 -35.16 5.44 -60.49
CA PHE A 772 -34.68 4.67 -59.34
C PHE A 772 -33.58 5.39 -58.55
N ASN A 773 -33.88 5.67 -57.28
CA ASN A 773 -32.95 6.17 -56.29
C ASN A 773 -32.54 5.04 -55.35
N PHE A 774 -31.24 4.74 -55.33
CA PHE A 774 -30.66 3.74 -54.45
C PHE A 774 -29.76 4.41 -53.41
N TYR A 775 -30.08 4.20 -52.14
CA TYR A 775 -29.29 4.66 -51.02
C TYR A 775 -28.54 3.46 -50.42
N PRO A 776 -27.20 3.48 -50.38
CA PRO A 776 -26.42 2.29 -50.07
C PRO A 776 -26.50 1.85 -48.60
N ASN A 777 -26.97 2.71 -47.69
CA ASN A 777 -27.21 2.38 -46.28
C ASN A 777 -28.21 3.35 -45.63
N ASP A 778 -28.76 2.94 -44.49
CA ASP A 778 -29.73 3.71 -43.69
C ASP A 778 -29.10 4.87 -42.87
N GLY A 779 -27.85 5.27 -43.15
CA GLY A 779 -27.15 6.35 -42.44
C GLY A 779 -26.49 5.94 -41.10
N GLY A 780 -26.82 4.77 -40.56
CA GLY A 780 -26.23 4.21 -39.34
C GLY A 780 -27.07 4.42 -38.07
N PRO A 781 -26.61 3.93 -36.91
CA PRO A 781 -27.41 3.97 -35.68
C PRO A 781 -27.49 5.40 -35.13
N THR A 782 -28.64 5.72 -34.53
CA THR A 782 -28.81 6.98 -33.80
C THR A 782 -28.05 6.90 -32.48
N ARG A 783 -27.24 7.90 -32.15
CA ARG A 783 -26.41 7.98 -30.93
C ARG A 783 -26.79 9.21 -30.12
N LEU A 784 -26.91 9.02 -28.82
CA LEU A 784 -27.13 10.06 -27.82
C LEU A 784 -25.94 10.09 -26.86
N PHE A 785 -25.38 11.28 -26.62
CA PHE A 785 -24.15 11.44 -25.82
C PHE A 785 -24.05 12.82 -25.19
N ASN A 786 -23.15 12.96 -24.20
CA ASN A 786 -22.88 14.19 -23.47
C ASN A 786 -21.41 14.28 -23.05
N ASP A 787 -21.02 15.39 -22.44
CA ASP A 787 -19.66 15.65 -21.92
C ASP A 787 -19.53 15.39 -20.40
N ASN A 788 -20.54 14.81 -19.76
CA ASN A 788 -20.58 14.64 -18.31
C ASN A 788 -19.40 13.75 -17.80
N PRO A 789 -18.57 14.25 -16.88
CA PRO A 789 -17.44 13.48 -16.33
C PRO A 789 -17.87 12.51 -15.21
N LYS A 790 -19.13 12.53 -14.76
CA LYS A 790 -19.61 11.62 -13.71
C LYS A 790 -19.68 10.18 -14.21
N PRO A 791 -19.37 9.18 -13.36
CA PRO A 791 -19.49 7.78 -13.74
C PRO A 791 -20.96 7.36 -13.91
N VAL A 792 -21.22 6.49 -14.88
CA VAL A 792 -22.52 5.86 -15.14
C VAL A 792 -22.33 4.37 -15.42
N PRO A 793 -23.26 3.50 -14.98
CA PRO A 793 -23.28 2.10 -15.40
C PRO A 793 -23.34 1.98 -16.91
N ILE A 794 -22.54 1.07 -17.48
CA ILE A 794 -22.57 0.77 -18.91
C ILE A 794 -23.77 -0.15 -19.19
N ALA A 795 -24.95 0.44 -19.23
CA ALA A 795 -26.23 -0.20 -19.56
C ALA A 795 -27.19 0.84 -20.17
N PRO A 796 -28.17 0.42 -21.00
CA PRO A 796 -29.03 1.36 -21.73
C PRO A 796 -29.84 2.30 -20.83
N LEU A 797 -30.63 1.76 -19.89
CA LEU A 797 -31.52 2.55 -19.03
C LEU A 797 -30.75 3.53 -18.13
N PRO A 798 -29.70 3.10 -17.38
CA PRO A 798 -28.91 4.04 -16.58
C PRO A 798 -28.28 5.16 -17.40
N LYS A 799 -27.89 4.89 -18.66
CA LYS A 799 -27.33 5.92 -19.53
C LYS A 799 -28.39 6.91 -20.02
N ILE A 800 -29.61 6.47 -20.30
CA ILE A 800 -30.72 7.36 -20.67
C ILE A 800 -31.13 8.24 -19.48
N ASP A 801 -31.28 7.66 -18.29
CA ASP A 801 -31.58 8.41 -17.07
C ASP A 801 -30.51 9.47 -16.82
N GLU A 802 -29.23 9.11 -16.96
CA GLU A 802 -28.12 10.05 -16.82
C GLU A 802 -28.15 11.17 -17.87
N LEU A 803 -28.47 10.87 -19.13
CA LEU A 803 -28.59 11.88 -20.18
C LEU A 803 -29.70 12.89 -19.88
N LEU A 804 -30.87 12.41 -19.43
CA LEU A 804 -32.01 13.25 -19.07
C LEU A 804 -31.70 14.09 -17.83
N ASP A 805 -31.15 13.47 -16.79
CA ASP A 805 -30.74 14.15 -15.57
C ASP A 805 -29.69 15.21 -15.85
N TYR A 806 -28.70 14.91 -16.69
CA TYR A 806 -27.70 15.87 -17.10
C TYR A 806 -28.36 17.03 -17.84
N TYR A 807 -29.12 16.77 -18.92
CA TYR A 807 -29.81 17.80 -19.70
C TYR A 807 -30.68 18.73 -18.85
N HIS A 808 -31.45 18.18 -17.90
CA HIS A 808 -32.32 18.98 -17.05
C HIS A 808 -31.57 19.84 -16.03
N ASN A 809 -30.42 19.37 -15.55
CA ASN A 809 -29.65 19.95 -14.45
C ASN A 809 -28.30 20.58 -14.85
N ILE A 810 -28.02 20.77 -16.15
CA ILE A 810 -26.83 21.50 -16.60
C ILE A 810 -26.80 22.88 -15.91
N GLN A 811 -25.77 23.10 -15.09
CA GLN A 811 -25.53 24.39 -14.46
C GLN A 811 -24.46 25.15 -15.24
N GLY A 812 -24.88 26.15 -16.01
CA GLY A 812 -23.99 27.04 -16.78
C GLY A 812 -24.03 26.82 -18.30
N PRO A 813 -23.38 27.69 -19.08
CA PRO A 813 -23.48 27.71 -20.55
C PRO A 813 -22.66 26.63 -21.28
N ASN A 814 -21.89 25.82 -20.55
CA ASN A 814 -20.82 24.98 -21.14
C ASN A 814 -21.11 23.47 -21.13
N GLY A 815 -22.27 23.01 -20.65
CA GLY A 815 -22.61 21.59 -20.68
C GLY A 815 -23.17 21.17 -22.04
N PHE A 816 -22.72 20.04 -22.57
CA PHE A 816 -23.08 19.57 -23.91
C PHE A 816 -23.90 18.26 -23.85
N THR A 817 -25.03 18.22 -24.54
CA THR A 817 -25.76 16.98 -24.88
C THR A 817 -26.10 17.03 -26.36
N GLY A 818 -25.95 15.90 -27.07
CA GLY A 818 -26.21 15.87 -28.50
C GLY A 818 -26.66 14.52 -29.01
N ALA A 819 -27.21 14.55 -30.22
CA ALA A 819 -27.63 13.38 -30.98
C ALA A 819 -26.99 13.37 -32.37
N LEU A 820 -26.53 12.19 -32.79
CA LEU A 820 -26.31 11.88 -34.20
C LEU A 820 -27.42 10.93 -34.61
N PHE A 821 -28.22 11.28 -35.61
CA PHE A 821 -29.38 10.48 -36.01
C PHE A 821 -29.55 10.49 -37.52
N THR A 822 -30.46 9.65 -38.00
CA THR A 822 -30.71 9.48 -39.43
C THR A 822 -32.07 10.06 -39.81
N LEU A 823 -32.08 10.66 -40.99
CA LEU A 823 -33.23 11.24 -41.64
C LEU A 823 -33.55 10.43 -42.90
N PRO A 824 -34.68 10.73 -43.55
CA PRO A 824 -35.02 10.16 -44.84
C PRO A 824 -33.87 10.07 -45.85
N TYR A 825 -33.89 9.06 -46.73
CA TYR A 825 -32.95 8.93 -47.85
C TYR A 825 -31.47 8.76 -47.45
N GLY A 826 -31.18 8.15 -46.30
CA GLY A 826 -29.81 7.96 -45.81
C GLY A 826 -29.13 9.26 -45.36
N LEU A 827 -29.91 10.32 -45.15
CA LEU A 827 -29.43 11.58 -44.58
C LEU A 827 -28.99 11.37 -43.13
N LYS A 828 -27.91 12.05 -42.74
CA LYS A 828 -27.37 12.06 -41.38
C LYS A 828 -27.50 13.47 -40.82
N ALA A 829 -27.91 13.55 -39.56
CA ALA A 829 -28.15 14.79 -38.86
C ALA A 829 -27.46 14.79 -37.49
N PHE A 830 -27.01 15.97 -37.09
CA PHE A 830 -26.44 16.24 -35.78
C PHE A 830 -27.30 17.30 -35.10
N ALA A 831 -27.82 16.97 -33.92
CA ALA A 831 -28.52 17.91 -33.07
C ALA A 831 -27.72 18.17 -31.79
N GLU A 832 -27.57 19.43 -31.45
CA GLU A 832 -27.09 19.87 -30.14
C GLU A 832 -28.29 20.32 -29.30
N PHE A 833 -28.39 19.78 -28.08
CA PHE A 833 -29.40 20.13 -27.10
C PHE A 833 -28.75 20.98 -26.02
N ASN A 834 -28.98 22.29 -26.04
CA ASN A 834 -28.41 23.21 -25.08
C ASN A 834 -29.50 24.13 -24.50
N LYS A 835 -29.79 23.97 -23.21
CA LYS A 835 -30.82 24.73 -22.48
C LYS A 835 -30.45 26.20 -22.26
N HIS A 836 -29.17 26.57 -22.45
CA HIS A 836 -28.62 27.89 -22.11
C HIS A 836 -27.81 28.55 -23.25
N HIS A 837 -28.01 28.13 -24.51
CA HIS A 837 -27.30 28.72 -25.64
C HIS A 837 -27.71 30.20 -25.83
N PRO A 838 -26.74 31.15 -25.95
CA PRO A 838 -27.04 32.59 -25.95
C PRO A 838 -27.80 33.08 -27.20
N ASP A 839 -27.74 32.34 -28.31
CA ASP A 839 -28.30 32.77 -29.60
C ASP A 839 -29.59 32.03 -30.03
N TRP A 840 -29.87 30.84 -29.47
CA TRP A 840 -31.06 30.05 -29.82
C TRP A 840 -31.58 29.34 -28.57
N ALA A 841 -32.83 29.61 -28.20
CA ALA A 841 -33.50 28.78 -27.20
C ALA A 841 -33.79 27.41 -27.85
N ASP A 842 -33.15 26.37 -27.31
CA ASP A 842 -33.58 24.98 -27.31
C ASP A 842 -32.83 23.96 -28.23
N VAL A 843 -32.56 24.18 -29.54
CA VAL A 843 -31.87 23.17 -30.39
C VAL A 843 -31.11 23.76 -31.60
N GLY A 844 -29.88 23.31 -31.87
CA GLY A 844 -29.16 23.54 -33.15
C GLY A 844 -29.11 22.27 -34.01
N LEU A 845 -29.39 22.35 -35.32
CA LEU A 845 -29.44 21.20 -36.25
C LEU A 845 -28.50 21.38 -37.45
N GLY A 846 -27.66 20.38 -37.74
CA GLY A 846 -26.82 20.30 -38.94
C GLY A 846 -27.07 19.02 -39.74
N LEU A 847 -27.00 19.10 -41.08
CA LEU A 847 -27.30 18.02 -42.02
C LEU A 847 -26.10 17.67 -42.91
N ASN A 848 -26.00 16.40 -43.35
CA ASN A 848 -24.97 15.95 -44.31
C ASN A 848 -25.29 16.29 -45.78
N GLN A 849 -26.48 16.82 -46.10
CA GLN A 849 -26.83 17.37 -47.41
C GLN A 849 -27.47 18.76 -47.22
N ALA A 850 -27.16 19.70 -48.12
CA ALA A 850 -27.77 21.02 -48.11
C ALA A 850 -29.26 20.88 -48.47
N SER A 851 -30.13 21.46 -47.64
CA SER A 851 -31.56 21.60 -47.91
C SER A 851 -31.84 22.51 -49.10
#